data_AF-A0A085N3Q2-F1
#
_entry.id   AF-A0A085N3Q2-F1
#
_cell.length_a   1.000
_cell.length_b   1.000
_cell.length_c   1.000
_cell.angle_alpha   90.00
_cell.angle_beta   90.00
_cell.angle_gamma   90.00
#
_symmetry.space_group_name_H-M   'P 1'
#
loop_
_entity.id
_entity.type
_entity.pdbx_description
1 polymer ?
#
loop_
_entity_poly.entity_id
_entity_poly.type
_entity_poly.pdbx_seq_one_letter_code
_entity_poly.pdbx_strand_id
1 'polypeptide(L)'
;MFHVREHSLRHLLRGITSANRQLLNARVFCSSRITEMTHVKSYKNGEVGIIKLNSPDKKENVVNINVMIEVFECLNALTQDSSVKGILVLSGKPNSFIAGADTNMIASCQSLEEATALSLKFQGILNRIHANMKPVVAGIMGTCLGGGLELALACDYRIAVNTPKTIFGLPEVRLGLLPGGGGTQRLPRLVSLTDGLDLILTGRTVNVAEAKRMGLIDLVIEPLEPGLTSDENFMVNELESGSVKVVRQLLTAELVPMRSSRFPKNLMNSLFDVEIFKNLFFAYMANKVDKMTGGHYPAPPLIVNVVRKGYKFGMGEGLKSEAKAFGILATSPESKSLLHLFNASNECKKNSYGAPKKVAEIVGVVGAGLMGTGIAQVTIDKNIRCVLKDVDSAALLRSEKHITDALNKKLKRRKITPLQKDLYLSNLIPSVEYKAMKDANIVIEAVFEDLKLKQKIVTELEQHVGTDCVIATNTSAISVSKIAEAGKRPENVVGLHYFSPVDRMQLLEVVVTPKSSKEAISRAVDLGLKQGKLVITVKDSPGFYTTRILSSMLLEMLRLLQEGVDPVKLNELSTKFGFPMGFVTLGDEVGLDVALHILKYLGERFGGRMSSIDLRPLQKMVDANMLGRKTGKGAFEYSSGKKSTKVNKAAASIFKEYAKAVRGCDSDHERQMRMVCRFVNEAVMCLQEGVIASPAQGDIGAVFGLGFPPFMGGPFRFLDSYGAERLVREMDAFHAAYDNAPEFVPCDLLREHAKDSNRHFYVI
;
A
#
# COMPACT_ATOMS: atom_id res chain seq x y z
N MET A 1 -6.22 45.92 -88.45
CA MET A 1 -6.58 44.50 -88.66
C MET A 1 -5.32 43.68 -88.51
N PHE A 2 -5.16 42.68 -87.63
CA PHE A 2 -5.82 42.27 -86.36
C PHE A 2 -4.67 41.76 -85.44
N HIS A 3 -4.67 41.90 -84.10
CA HIS A 3 -5.16 40.89 -83.12
C HIS A 3 -4.95 39.41 -83.53
N VAL A 4 -4.47 38.49 -82.68
CA VAL A 4 -4.70 38.31 -81.22
C VAL A 4 -3.36 38.19 -80.41
N ARG A 5 -3.43 38.07 -79.08
CA ARG A 5 -2.40 38.40 -78.07
C ARG A 5 -1.47 37.25 -77.60
N GLU A 6 -0.34 37.69 -77.04
CA GLU A 6 0.57 37.01 -76.10
C GLU A 6 -0.12 36.79 -74.71
N HIS A 7 0.43 36.16 -73.66
CA HIS A 7 1.76 35.58 -73.32
C HIS A 7 1.50 34.40 -72.30
N SER A 8 2.40 33.73 -71.54
CA SER A 8 3.81 33.89 -71.14
C SER A 8 4.42 32.55 -70.61
N LEU A 9 5.61 32.62 -69.97
CA LEU A 9 6.15 31.80 -68.86
C LEU A 9 5.52 30.40 -68.61
N ARG A 10 6.22 29.26 -68.75
CA ARG A 10 7.62 28.99 -69.13
C ARG A 10 8.71 29.67 -68.26
N HIS A 11 8.72 29.49 -66.94
CA HIS A 11 9.96 29.46 -66.12
C HIS A 11 9.64 29.03 -64.67
N LEU A 12 9.84 27.74 -64.32
CA LEU A 12 10.05 27.33 -62.90
C LEU A 12 10.56 25.88 -62.66
N LEU A 13 10.52 24.96 -63.64
CA LEU A 13 10.62 23.51 -63.37
C LEU A 13 11.73 22.71 -64.09
N ARG A 14 12.70 23.35 -64.77
CA ARG A 14 13.89 22.65 -65.32
C ARG A 14 15.17 23.48 -65.15
N GLY A 15 15.84 23.24 -64.02
CA GLY A 15 17.15 23.81 -63.66
C GLY A 15 17.50 23.37 -62.23
N ILE A 16 18.80 23.17 -61.94
CA ILE A 16 19.33 22.63 -60.66
C ILE A 16 19.14 21.10 -60.49
N THR A 17 19.73 20.32 -61.41
CA THR A 17 20.00 18.88 -61.24
C THR A 17 21.50 18.58 -61.27
N SER A 18 22.24 19.21 -60.35
CA SER A 18 23.66 18.93 -60.09
C SER A 18 24.13 19.37 -58.69
N ALA A 19 23.67 20.52 -58.19
CA ALA A 19 24.17 21.10 -56.93
C ALA A 19 23.73 20.38 -55.63
N ASN A 20 22.58 19.69 -55.64
CA ASN A 20 21.96 19.17 -54.40
C ASN A 20 22.50 17.83 -53.88
N ARG A 21 23.63 17.33 -54.38
CA ARG A 21 24.26 16.09 -53.87
C ARG A 21 25.43 16.29 -52.89
N GLN A 22 25.84 17.53 -52.62
CA GLN A 22 26.84 17.86 -51.57
C GLN A 22 26.25 18.53 -50.32
N LEU A 23 25.01 19.04 -50.36
CA LEU A 23 24.32 19.61 -49.20
C LEU A 23 23.81 18.56 -48.18
N LEU A 24 24.01 17.27 -48.44
CA LEU A 24 23.64 16.16 -47.53
C LEU A 24 24.68 15.87 -46.43
N ASN A 25 25.91 16.39 -46.53
CA ASN A 25 26.97 16.21 -45.53
C ASN A 25 27.26 17.48 -44.69
N ALA A 26 26.40 18.50 -44.76
CA ALA A 26 26.57 19.79 -44.09
C ALA A 26 25.54 20.09 -42.99
N ARG A 27 24.81 19.09 -42.49
CA ARG A 27 24.14 19.23 -41.18
C ARG A 27 25.22 19.18 -40.10
N VAL A 28 25.42 20.32 -39.44
CA VAL A 28 26.45 20.54 -38.41
C VAL A 28 26.37 19.49 -37.31
N PHE A 29 27.28 18.51 -37.36
CA PHE A 29 27.55 17.57 -36.27
C PHE A 29 28.36 18.28 -35.16
N CYS A 30 27.73 19.29 -34.54
CA CYS A 30 28.23 19.81 -33.26
C CYS A 30 27.98 18.69 -32.22
N SER A 31 29.02 17.92 -31.91
CA SER A 31 28.91 16.72 -31.10
C SER A 31 28.59 17.07 -29.65
N SER A 32 27.29 17.11 -29.33
CA SER A 32 26.71 17.50 -28.04
C SER A 32 26.91 16.49 -26.90
N ARG A 33 28.06 15.78 -26.90
CA ARG A 33 28.46 14.86 -25.83
C ARG A 33 28.93 15.64 -24.61
N ILE A 34 28.04 15.74 -23.63
CA ILE A 34 28.44 15.64 -22.23
C ILE A 34 28.07 14.21 -21.79
N THR A 35 28.55 13.74 -20.65
CA THR A 35 28.70 12.30 -20.37
C THR A 35 27.40 11.50 -20.46
N GLU A 36 27.51 10.31 -21.07
CA GLU A 36 26.55 9.22 -20.98
C GLU A 36 27.11 8.20 -19.99
N MET A 37 26.49 8.10 -18.83
CA MET A 37 26.87 7.24 -17.70
C MET A 37 25.88 6.08 -17.56
N THR A 38 25.97 5.28 -16.50
CA THR A 38 25.18 4.04 -16.37
C THR A 38 23.70 4.33 -16.17
N HIS A 39 23.35 5.30 -15.34
CA HIS A 39 21.99 5.66 -14.96
C HIS A 39 21.57 7.07 -15.42
N VAL A 40 22.53 7.92 -15.78
CA VAL A 40 22.32 9.33 -16.14
C VAL A 40 22.95 9.64 -17.50
N LYS A 41 22.18 10.28 -18.38
CA LYS A 41 22.69 10.86 -19.64
C LYS A 41 22.62 12.38 -19.57
N SER A 42 23.69 13.06 -19.96
CA SER A 42 23.73 14.52 -20.05
C SER A 42 24.02 15.00 -21.48
N TYR A 43 23.48 16.16 -21.85
CA TYR A 43 23.69 16.80 -23.16
C TYR A 43 23.28 18.28 -23.12
N LYS A 44 23.38 18.99 -24.25
CA LYS A 44 22.99 20.40 -24.38
C LYS A 44 21.96 20.60 -25.49
N ASN A 45 20.97 21.45 -25.23
CA ASN A 45 20.02 22.00 -26.20
C ASN A 45 20.29 23.51 -26.28
N GLY A 46 21.27 23.89 -27.12
CA GLY A 46 21.83 25.24 -27.13
C GLY A 46 22.47 25.60 -25.79
N GLU A 47 21.97 26.67 -25.18
CA GLU A 47 22.32 27.22 -23.87
C GLU A 47 21.75 26.44 -22.66
N VAL A 48 20.86 25.47 -22.89
CA VAL A 48 20.26 24.66 -21.82
C VAL A 48 20.99 23.32 -21.68
N GLY A 49 21.55 23.07 -20.50
CA GLY A 49 22.10 21.76 -20.12
C GLY A 49 20.98 20.83 -19.67
N ILE A 50 21.00 19.57 -20.10
CA ILE A 50 19.96 18.57 -19.78
C ILE A 50 20.61 17.40 -19.04
N ILE A 51 19.99 16.97 -17.94
CA ILE A 51 20.30 15.78 -17.16
C ILE A 51 19.08 14.84 -17.25
N LYS A 52 19.24 13.70 -17.91
CA LYS A 52 18.18 12.74 -18.25
C LYS A 52 18.40 11.43 -17.50
N LEU A 53 17.56 11.18 -16.49
CA LEU A 53 17.61 10.02 -15.61
C LEU A 53 16.99 8.78 -16.30
N ASN A 54 17.76 7.71 -16.48
CA ASN A 54 17.27 6.45 -17.04
C ASN A 54 18.10 5.25 -16.57
N SER A 55 17.80 4.69 -15.40
CA SER A 55 18.45 3.46 -14.91
C SER A 55 18.16 2.25 -15.83
N PRO A 56 19.17 1.53 -16.36
CA PRO A 56 18.98 0.38 -17.23
C PRO A 56 18.26 -0.75 -16.50
N ASP A 57 17.49 -1.55 -17.24
CA ASP A 57 16.77 -2.75 -16.79
C ASP A 57 15.80 -2.57 -15.60
N LYS A 58 15.57 -1.33 -15.15
CA LYS A 58 14.57 -0.98 -14.14
C LYS A 58 13.36 -0.29 -14.77
N LYS A 59 12.16 -0.63 -14.28
CA LYS A 59 10.89 0.02 -14.68
C LYS A 59 10.77 1.45 -14.13
N GLU A 60 11.47 1.74 -13.03
CA GLU A 60 11.48 3.03 -12.34
C GLU A 60 12.92 3.48 -12.07
N ASN A 61 13.14 4.77 -11.90
CA ASN A 61 14.41 5.29 -11.38
C ASN A 61 14.35 5.30 -9.84
N VAL A 62 15.46 5.00 -9.17
CA VAL A 62 15.60 5.08 -7.70
C VAL A 62 16.88 5.80 -7.33
N VAL A 63 16.89 6.51 -6.19
CA VAL A 63 18.10 7.12 -5.63
C VAL A 63 18.95 6.02 -4.99
N ASN A 64 20.08 5.70 -5.61
CA ASN A 64 21.15 4.88 -5.04
C ASN A 64 22.48 5.65 -5.11
N ILE A 65 23.56 5.09 -4.57
CA ILE A 65 24.88 5.73 -4.51
C ILE A 65 25.39 6.13 -5.92
N ASN A 66 25.24 5.26 -6.91
CA ASN A 66 25.69 5.52 -8.28
C ASN A 66 24.90 6.66 -8.91
N VAL A 67 23.58 6.65 -8.83
CA VAL A 67 22.70 7.72 -9.32
C VAL A 67 23.04 9.06 -8.66
N MET A 68 23.35 9.07 -7.36
CA MET A 68 23.78 10.28 -6.66
C MET A 68 25.12 10.84 -7.19
N ILE A 69 26.10 9.97 -7.43
CA ILE A 69 27.41 10.36 -7.99
C ILE A 69 27.25 10.88 -9.42
N GLU A 70 26.57 10.13 -10.30
CA GLU A 70 26.39 10.50 -11.71
C GLU A 70 25.62 11.83 -11.86
N VAL A 71 24.56 12.06 -11.06
CA VAL A 71 23.86 13.35 -11.03
C VAL A 71 24.78 14.48 -10.56
N PHE A 72 25.61 14.26 -9.53
CA PHE A 72 26.55 15.26 -9.02
C PHE A 72 27.63 15.62 -10.05
N GLU A 73 28.19 14.64 -10.75
CA GLU A 73 29.19 14.86 -11.79
C GLU A 73 28.60 15.61 -13.00
N CYS A 74 27.45 15.16 -13.53
CA CYS A 74 26.73 15.86 -14.59
C CYS A 74 26.37 17.31 -14.20
N LEU A 75 25.90 17.52 -12.97
CA LEU A 75 25.57 18.85 -12.46
C LEU A 75 26.82 19.75 -12.41
N ASN A 76 27.95 19.28 -11.89
CA ASN A 76 29.17 20.08 -11.81
C ASN A 76 29.71 20.43 -13.20
N ALA A 77 29.74 19.48 -14.14
CA ALA A 77 30.14 19.72 -15.52
C ALA A 77 29.27 20.79 -16.21
N LEU A 78 27.94 20.66 -16.12
CA LEU A 78 27.00 21.65 -16.68
C LEU A 78 27.05 23.00 -15.95
N THR A 79 27.46 23.03 -14.68
CA THR A 79 27.67 24.27 -13.92
C THR A 79 28.95 24.98 -14.36
N GLN A 80 30.03 24.24 -14.63
CA GLN A 80 31.32 24.79 -15.07
C GLN A 80 31.34 25.22 -16.55
N ASP A 81 30.59 24.54 -17.42
CA ASP A 81 30.50 24.89 -18.85
C ASP A 81 29.89 26.30 -19.05
N SER A 82 30.68 27.26 -19.52
CA SER A 82 30.28 28.66 -19.70
C SER A 82 29.24 28.87 -20.80
N SER A 83 29.05 27.91 -21.72
CA SER A 83 28.00 27.95 -22.74
C SER A 83 26.63 27.57 -22.19
N VAL A 84 26.57 26.77 -21.12
CA VAL A 84 25.33 26.44 -20.40
C VAL A 84 24.93 27.62 -19.53
N LYS A 85 23.69 28.09 -19.65
CA LYS A 85 23.10 29.18 -18.87
C LYS A 85 22.04 28.71 -17.87
N GLY A 86 21.29 27.66 -18.19
CA GLY A 86 20.31 27.02 -17.30
C GLY A 86 20.37 25.50 -17.41
N ILE A 87 19.84 24.79 -16.40
CA ILE A 87 19.90 23.33 -16.31
C ILE A 87 18.49 22.74 -16.18
N LEU A 88 18.21 21.65 -16.86
CA LEU A 88 16.97 20.89 -16.81
C LEU A 88 17.25 19.45 -16.35
N VAL A 89 16.60 19.01 -15.27
CA VAL A 89 16.61 17.62 -14.81
C VAL A 89 15.27 16.98 -15.15
N LEU A 90 15.29 15.87 -15.90
CA LEU A 90 14.10 15.11 -16.28
C LEU A 90 14.37 13.60 -16.31
N SER A 91 13.34 12.79 -16.50
CA SER A 91 13.47 11.34 -16.67
C SER A 91 13.27 10.92 -18.13
N GLY A 92 14.07 9.96 -18.58
CA GLY A 92 13.85 9.23 -19.82
C GLY A 92 12.79 8.13 -19.70
N LYS A 93 12.34 7.81 -18.47
CA LYS A 93 11.27 6.83 -18.22
C LYS A 93 9.93 7.56 -18.12
N PRO A 94 8.91 7.21 -18.92
CA PRO A 94 7.66 7.96 -18.93
C PRO A 94 6.83 7.84 -17.66
N ASN A 95 6.95 6.70 -16.96
CA ASN A 95 6.12 6.36 -15.81
C ASN A 95 6.80 6.63 -14.46
N SER A 96 8.03 7.15 -14.46
CA SER A 96 8.82 7.36 -13.25
C SER A 96 9.82 8.49 -13.45
N PHE A 97 9.68 9.56 -12.68
CA PHE A 97 10.74 10.54 -12.51
C PHE A 97 11.83 9.93 -11.64
N ILE A 98 11.50 9.70 -10.37
CA ILE A 98 12.24 8.93 -9.36
C ILE A 98 11.20 8.39 -8.35
N ALA A 99 11.20 7.09 -8.08
CA ALA A 99 10.20 6.41 -7.24
C ALA A 99 10.51 6.40 -5.73
N GLY A 100 11.71 6.82 -5.34
CA GLY A 100 12.18 6.82 -3.95
C GLY A 100 13.68 6.58 -3.88
N ALA A 101 14.20 6.33 -2.68
CA ALA A 101 15.52 5.72 -2.49
C ALA A 101 15.46 4.20 -2.68
N ASP A 102 16.59 3.58 -3.01
CA ASP A 102 16.72 2.12 -3.01
C ASP A 102 16.60 1.59 -1.57
N THR A 103 15.61 0.74 -1.28
CA THR A 103 15.38 0.22 0.07
C THR A 103 16.49 -0.72 0.54
N ASN A 104 17.24 -1.35 -0.37
CA ASN A 104 18.35 -2.22 -0.03
C ASN A 104 19.55 -1.42 0.48
N MET A 105 19.81 -0.24 -0.12
CA MET A 105 20.85 0.70 0.32
C MET A 105 20.61 1.24 1.73
N ILE A 106 19.35 1.31 2.17
CA ILE A 106 19.01 1.74 3.54
C ILE A 106 19.05 0.53 4.49
N ALA A 107 18.52 -0.62 4.06
CA ALA A 107 18.54 -1.86 4.86
C ALA A 107 19.96 -2.37 5.12
N SER A 108 20.92 -2.12 4.22
CA SER A 108 22.33 -2.50 4.39
C SER A 108 23.08 -1.66 5.43
N CYS A 109 22.54 -0.52 5.87
CA CYS A 109 23.25 0.32 6.85
C CYS A 109 23.29 -0.35 8.23
N GLN A 110 24.50 -0.62 8.71
CA GLN A 110 24.71 -1.33 9.98
C GLN A 110 24.90 -0.39 11.17
N SER A 111 25.36 0.85 10.94
CA SER A 111 25.61 1.84 12.00
C SER A 111 24.86 3.17 11.82
N LEU A 112 24.70 3.88 12.95
CA LEU A 112 24.11 5.23 13.00
C LEU A 112 24.91 6.22 12.16
N GLU A 113 26.23 6.12 12.19
CA GLU A 113 27.20 6.96 11.51
C GLU A 113 27.12 6.77 10.00
N GLU A 114 27.01 5.51 9.55
CA GLU A 114 26.87 5.15 8.14
C GLU A 114 25.58 5.73 7.54
N ALA A 115 24.43 5.47 8.18
CA ALA A 115 23.13 5.99 7.73
C ALA A 115 23.04 7.52 7.82
N THR A 116 23.65 8.13 8.85
CA THR A 116 23.78 9.60 8.95
C THR A 116 24.64 10.15 7.80
N ALA A 117 25.77 9.51 7.48
CA ALA A 117 26.64 9.92 6.39
C ALA A 117 25.98 9.75 5.01
N LEU A 118 25.14 8.74 4.82
CA LEU A 118 24.32 8.57 3.62
C LEU A 118 23.38 9.76 3.40
N SER A 119 22.65 10.18 4.43
CA SER A 119 21.80 11.38 4.40
C SER A 119 22.62 12.66 4.16
N LEU A 120 23.73 12.86 4.86
CA LEU A 120 24.59 14.05 4.67
C LEU A 120 25.14 14.16 3.24
N LYS A 121 25.54 13.04 2.62
CA LYS A 121 25.97 12.99 1.21
C LYS A 121 24.85 13.45 0.28
N PHE A 122 23.64 12.91 0.45
CA PHE A 122 22.49 13.27 -0.38
C PHE A 122 22.06 14.73 -0.20
N GLN A 123 21.97 15.20 1.06
CA GLN A 123 21.75 16.62 1.38
C GLN A 123 22.80 17.53 0.73
N GLY A 124 24.07 17.13 0.70
CA GLY A 124 25.16 17.87 0.06
C GLY A 124 24.93 18.10 -1.44
N ILE A 125 24.52 17.04 -2.16
CA ILE A 125 24.19 17.12 -3.59
C ILE A 125 22.96 18.00 -3.81
N LEU A 126 21.92 17.86 -2.99
CA LEU A 126 20.71 18.67 -3.12
C LEU A 126 20.92 20.14 -2.72
N ASN A 127 21.87 20.42 -1.82
CA ASN A 127 22.31 21.80 -1.55
C ASN A 127 23.14 22.37 -2.71
N ARG A 128 23.92 21.54 -3.42
CA ARG A 128 24.65 21.93 -4.65
C ARG A 128 23.70 22.29 -5.81
N ILE A 129 22.54 21.64 -5.89
CA ILE A 129 21.44 22.01 -6.81
C ILE A 129 20.81 23.34 -6.36
N HIS A 130 20.42 23.45 -5.09
CA HIS A 130 19.70 24.62 -4.59
C HIS A 130 20.53 25.91 -4.55
N ALA A 131 21.86 25.81 -4.40
CA ALA A 131 22.78 26.93 -4.42
C ALA A 131 23.50 27.11 -5.77
N ASN A 132 22.89 26.65 -6.88
CA ASN A 132 23.48 26.81 -8.21
C ASN A 132 23.32 28.26 -8.71
N MET A 133 24.35 28.78 -9.39
CA MET A 133 24.29 30.11 -10.03
C MET A 133 23.52 30.11 -11.35
N LYS A 134 23.13 28.93 -11.86
CA LYS A 134 22.31 28.72 -13.06
C LYS A 134 20.95 28.14 -12.62
N PRO A 135 19.81 28.65 -13.11
CA PRO A 135 18.50 28.14 -12.71
C PRO A 135 18.36 26.66 -13.08
N VAL A 136 17.93 25.84 -12.12
CA VAL A 136 17.70 24.40 -12.28
C VAL A 136 16.20 24.10 -12.28
N VAL A 137 15.71 23.48 -13.36
CA VAL A 137 14.30 23.13 -13.55
C VAL A 137 14.11 21.63 -13.48
N ALA A 138 13.08 21.16 -12.78
CA ALA A 138 12.67 19.77 -12.75
C ALA A 138 11.47 19.54 -13.70
N GLY A 139 11.67 18.73 -14.75
CA GLY A 139 10.62 18.25 -15.65
C GLY A 139 10.14 16.87 -15.21
N ILE A 140 8.89 16.78 -14.74
CA ILE A 140 8.38 15.62 -14.00
C ILE A 140 7.19 14.95 -14.71
N MET A 141 7.29 13.63 -14.90
CA MET A 141 6.18 12.77 -15.31
C MET A 141 6.27 11.43 -14.57
N GLY A 142 5.12 10.84 -14.23
CA GLY A 142 5.07 9.59 -13.48
C GLY A 142 5.48 9.73 -12.00
N THR A 143 5.90 8.62 -11.38
CA THR A 143 6.24 8.57 -9.95
C THR A 143 7.34 9.57 -9.57
N CYS A 144 7.06 10.49 -8.64
CA CYS A 144 8.02 11.45 -8.07
C CYS A 144 7.92 11.45 -6.55
N LEU A 145 8.52 10.43 -5.92
CA LEU A 145 8.33 10.13 -4.50
C LEU A 145 9.65 10.14 -3.71
N GLY A 146 9.55 10.46 -2.43
CA GLY A 146 10.66 10.42 -1.48
C GLY A 146 11.85 11.27 -1.93
N GLY A 147 13.06 10.70 -1.91
CA GLY A 147 14.26 11.33 -2.47
C GLY A 147 14.11 11.91 -3.89
N GLY A 148 13.19 11.37 -4.71
CA GLY A 148 12.81 11.95 -5.99
C GLY A 148 12.13 13.31 -5.89
N LEU A 149 11.20 13.44 -4.94
CA LEU A 149 10.60 14.72 -4.61
C LEU A 149 11.59 15.63 -3.87
N GLU A 150 12.49 15.10 -3.04
CA GLU A 150 13.54 15.91 -2.40
C GLU A 150 14.48 16.57 -3.43
N LEU A 151 14.80 15.87 -4.52
CA LEU A 151 15.53 16.43 -5.66
C LEU A 151 14.71 17.52 -6.38
N ALA A 152 13.45 17.25 -6.68
CA ALA A 152 12.56 18.24 -7.29
C ALA A 152 12.35 19.49 -6.39
N LEU A 153 12.39 19.32 -5.06
CA LEU A 153 12.32 20.39 -4.05
C LEU A 153 13.63 21.20 -3.94
N ALA A 154 14.75 20.67 -4.41
CA ALA A 154 16.02 21.40 -4.48
C ALA A 154 16.11 22.33 -5.72
N CYS A 155 15.38 22.01 -6.78
CA CYS A 155 15.33 22.78 -8.03
C CYS A 155 14.57 24.11 -7.87
N ASP A 156 14.85 25.09 -8.71
CA ASP A 156 14.21 26.41 -8.69
C ASP A 156 12.78 26.40 -9.24
N TYR A 157 12.46 25.49 -10.15
CA TYR A 157 11.15 25.42 -10.79
C TYR A 157 10.74 23.97 -11.06
N ARG A 158 9.46 23.62 -10.84
CA ARG A 158 8.92 22.29 -11.12
C ARG A 158 7.79 22.34 -12.15
N ILE A 159 7.93 21.52 -13.17
CA ILE A 159 6.98 21.32 -14.27
C ILE A 159 6.45 19.89 -14.17
N ALA A 160 5.14 19.69 -14.27
CA ALA A 160 4.53 18.37 -14.18
C ALA A 160 3.56 18.07 -15.34
N VAL A 161 3.65 16.88 -15.92
CA VAL A 161 2.65 16.40 -16.90
C VAL A 161 1.44 15.81 -16.15
N ASN A 162 0.22 16.26 -16.47
CA ASN A 162 -1.02 15.83 -15.81
C ASN A 162 -1.49 14.43 -16.24
N THR A 163 -0.74 13.40 -15.84
CA THR A 163 -1.13 11.99 -16.04
C THR A 163 -1.66 11.37 -14.74
N PRO A 164 -2.52 10.33 -14.78
CA PRO A 164 -2.93 9.58 -13.60
C PRO A 164 -1.76 8.89 -12.85
N LYS A 165 -0.62 8.69 -13.51
CA LYS A 165 0.61 8.14 -12.93
C LYS A 165 1.52 9.20 -12.31
N THR A 166 1.32 10.49 -12.63
CA THR A 166 2.15 11.59 -12.10
C THR A 166 1.71 11.93 -10.68
N ILE A 167 2.48 11.45 -9.69
CA ILE A 167 2.16 11.57 -8.26
C ILE A 167 3.37 11.99 -7.44
N PHE A 168 3.09 12.75 -6.37
CA PHE A 168 4.10 13.35 -5.48
C PHE A 168 3.86 12.98 -4.03
N GLY A 169 4.91 12.85 -3.23
CA GLY A 169 4.81 12.62 -1.78
C GLY A 169 6.14 12.23 -1.16
N LEU A 170 6.20 12.26 0.17
CA LEU A 170 7.36 11.84 0.97
C LEU A 170 6.94 10.63 1.84
N PRO A 171 6.99 9.40 1.31
CA PRO A 171 6.41 8.22 1.94
C PRO A 171 7.26 7.60 3.06
N GLU A 172 8.43 8.16 3.38
CA GLU A 172 9.46 7.61 4.28
C GLU A 172 8.90 7.14 5.63
N VAL A 173 7.94 7.87 6.20
CA VAL A 173 7.28 7.52 7.47
C VAL A 173 6.64 6.12 7.48
N ARG A 174 6.27 5.60 6.31
CA ARG A 174 5.69 4.25 6.13
C ARG A 174 6.73 3.13 6.16
N LEU A 175 8.00 3.49 6.01
CA LEU A 175 9.16 2.61 6.16
C LEU A 175 9.82 2.77 7.55
N GLY A 176 9.17 3.50 8.47
CA GLY A 176 9.76 3.87 9.76
C GLY A 176 10.86 4.93 9.65
N LEU A 177 10.95 5.65 8.54
CA LEU A 177 12.00 6.64 8.24
C LEU A 177 11.46 8.07 8.24
N LEU A 178 12.32 9.03 7.92
CA LEU A 178 11.95 10.40 7.56
C LEU A 178 12.70 10.84 6.28
N PRO A 179 12.27 11.90 5.57
CA PRO A 179 12.95 12.41 4.39
C PRO A 179 14.39 12.79 4.70
N GLY A 180 15.35 12.29 3.92
CA GLY A 180 16.79 12.32 4.27
C GLY A 180 17.66 13.22 3.39
N GLY A 181 17.09 13.92 2.41
CA GLY A 181 17.77 14.83 1.48
C GLY A 181 17.45 16.31 1.69
N GLY A 182 16.71 16.65 2.74
CA GLY A 182 16.24 17.99 3.08
C GLY A 182 14.73 18.20 2.94
N GLY A 183 13.95 17.14 2.70
CA GLY A 183 12.50 17.17 2.55
C GLY A 183 11.77 17.69 3.78
N THR A 184 12.28 17.44 5.00
CA THR A 184 11.71 18.04 6.22
C THR A 184 11.89 19.56 6.28
N GLN A 185 12.83 20.10 5.50
CA GLN A 185 13.16 21.52 5.50
C GLN A 185 12.60 22.27 4.29
N ARG A 186 12.71 21.71 3.08
CA ARG A 186 12.26 22.37 1.84
C ARG A 186 10.74 22.30 1.67
N LEU A 187 10.11 21.14 1.91
CA LEU A 187 8.67 20.98 1.66
C LEU A 187 7.79 21.90 2.53
N PRO A 188 7.94 21.97 3.88
CA PRO A 188 7.08 22.83 4.71
C PRO A 188 7.26 24.33 4.41
N ARG A 189 8.42 24.73 3.88
CA ARG A 189 8.69 26.11 3.45
C ARG A 189 8.10 26.42 2.06
N LEU A 190 7.98 25.42 1.19
CA LEU A 190 7.40 25.59 -0.15
C LEU A 190 5.86 25.59 -0.14
N VAL A 191 5.22 24.64 0.55
CA VAL A 191 3.75 24.43 0.47
C VAL A 191 2.96 24.92 1.68
N SER A 192 3.60 25.56 2.66
CA SER A 192 3.15 25.82 4.04
C SER A 192 3.41 24.68 5.04
N LEU A 193 3.58 25.07 6.31
CA LEU A 193 3.96 24.17 7.41
C LEU A 193 2.94 23.05 7.63
N THR A 194 1.64 23.35 7.49
CA THR A 194 0.55 22.39 7.66
C THR A 194 0.52 21.35 6.55
N ASP A 195 0.60 21.78 5.28
CA ASP A 195 0.54 20.89 4.13
C ASP A 195 1.81 20.03 4.05
N GLY A 196 2.98 20.60 4.37
CA GLY A 196 4.24 19.88 4.42
C GLY A 196 4.27 18.81 5.51
N LEU A 197 3.86 19.13 6.73
CA LEU A 197 3.77 18.14 7.82
C LEU A 197 2.71 17.07 7.54
N ASP A 198 1.57 17.40 6.94
CA ASP A 198 0.55 16.43 6.53
C ASP A 198 1.12 15.39 5.54
N LEU A 199 1.85 15.84 4.52
CA LEU A 199 2.50 14.94 3.56
C LEU A 199 3.57 14.06 4.22
N ILE A 200 4.46 14.63 5.04
CA ILE A 200 5.56 13.88 5.67
C ILE A 200 5.05 12.90 6.74
N LEU A 201 4.07 13.29 7.56
CA LEU A 201 3.58 12.45 8.67
C LEU A 201 2.59 11.36 8.23
N THR A 202 1.94 11.50 7.07
CA THR A 202 1.01 10.47 6.53
C THR A 202 1.63 9.62 5.42
N GLY A 203 2.75 10.07 4.86
CA GLY A 203 3.36 9.50 3.66
C GLY A 203 2.41 9.46 2.45
N ARG A 204 1.35 10.27 2.44
CA ARG A 204 0.32 10.22 1.39
C ARG A 204 0.85 10.82 0.10
N THR A 205 0.33 10.31 -1.01
CA THR A 205 0.59 10.87 -2.33
C THR A 205 -0.49 11.88 -2.74
N VAL A 206 -0.10 12.83 -3.57
CA VAL A 206 -0.96 13.84 -4.20
C VAL A 206 -0.85 13.74 -5.72
N ASN A 207 -1.95 14.03 -6.41
CA ASN A 207 -1.96 14.15 -7.87
C ASN A 207 -1.53 15.57 -8.31
N VAL A 208 -1.27 15.75 -9.61
CA VAL A 208 -0.84 17.02 -10.19
C VAL A 208 -1.76 18.19 -9.84
N ALA A 209 -3.10 17.99 -9.86
CA ALA A 209 -4.07 19.02 -9.51
C ALA A 209 -3.98 19.46 -8.03
N GLU A 210 -3.78 18.53 -7.08
CA GLU A 210 -3.54 18.88 -5.68
C GLU A 210 -2.16 19.53 -5.50
N ALA A 211 -1.11 18.98 -6.12
CA ALA A 211 0.26 19.49 -6.05
C ALA A 211 0.38 20.94 -6.54
N LYS A 212 -0.21 21.25 -7.71
CA LYS A 212 -0.31 22.61 -8.27
C LYS A 212 -1.12 23.54 -7.37
N ARG A 213 -2.23 23.07 -6.78
CA ARG A 213 -3.06 23.85 -5.85
C ARG A 213 -2.33 24.21 -4.55
N MET A 214 -1.48 23.33 -4.01
CA MET A 214 -0.77 23.59 -2.75
C MET A 214 0.50 24.43 -2.90
N GLY A 215 1.02 24.59 -4.11
CA GLY A 215 2.28 25.31 -4.41
C GLY A 215 3.50 24.39 -4.62
N LEU A 216 3.29 23.08 -4.74
CA LEU A 216 4.38 22.10 -4.95
C LEU A 216 4.89 22.13 -6.39
N ILE A 217 4.01 22.41 -7.35
CA ILE A 217 4.31 22.46 -8.79
C ILE A 217 4.08 23.88 -9.32
N ASP A 218 5.07 24.41 -10.00
CA ASP A 218 5.07 25.78 -10.51
C ASP A 218 4.37 25.87 -11.88
N LEU A 219 4.45 24.85 -12.74
CA LEU A 219 3.72 24.78 -14.03
C LEU A 219 3.20 23.36 -14.33
N VAL A 220 2.04 23.26 -14.99
CA VAL A 220 1.42 21.98 -15.42
C VAL A 220 1.34 21.94 -16.94
N ILE A 221 1.71 20.80 -17.51
CA ILE A 221 1.49 20.44 -18.92
C ILE A 221 0.33 19.44 -18.96
N GLU A 222 -0.76 19.77 -19.63
CA GLU A 222 -1.80 18.80 -19.93
C GLU A 222 -1.33 17.87 -21.07
N PRO A 223 -1.60 16.55 -21.02
CA PRO A 223 -1.29 15.65 -22.13
C PRO A 223 -2.17 15.97 -23.35
N LEU A 224 -1.68 15.65 -24.55
CA LEU A 224 -2.53 15.68 -25.75
C LEU A 224 -3.70 14.69 -25.62
N GLU A 225 -4.80 14.97 -26.32
CA GLU A 225 -6.03 14.16 -26.18
C GLU A 225 -5.82 12.69 -26.55
N PRO A 226 -6.49 11.74 -25.85
CA PRO A 226 -6.37 10.31 -26.13
C PRO A 226 -6.82 9.96 -27.55
N GLY A 227 -5.85 9.77 -28.45
CA GLY A 227 -6.10 9.40 -29.85
C GLY A 227 -5.06 9.95 -30.84
N LEU A 228 -4.39 11.06 -30.53
CA LEU A 228 -3.38 11.65 -31.44
C LEU A 228 -2.05 10.89 -31.42
N THR A 229 -1.56 10.52 -30.24
CA THR A 229 -0.54 9.47 -30.06
C THR A 229 -0.77 8.77 -28.72
N SER A 230 -0.52 7.46 -28.65
CA SER A 230 -0.45 6.69 -27.40
C SER A 230 1.00 6.40 -26.96
N ASP A 231 1.99 6.97 -27.65
CA ASP A 231 3.41 6.75 -27.36
C ASP A 231 3.84 7.51 -26.10
N GLU A 232 4.13 6.76 -25.04
CA GLU A 232 4.65 7.32 -23.79
C GLU A 232 6.00 8.04 -23.98
N ASN A 233 6.79 7.70 -25.02
CA ASN A 233 8.05 8.39 -25.33
C ASN A 233 7.83 9.76 -25.98
N PHE A 234 6.79 9.92 -26.79
CA PHE A 234 6.40 11.23 -27.35
C PHE A 234 6.12 12.23 -26.22
N MET A 235 5.40 11.82 -25.17
CA MET A 235 5.13 12.66 -24.01
C MET A 235 6.40 13.04 -23.21
N VAL A 236 7.44 12.20 -23.18
CA VAL A 236 8.75 12.57 -22.61
C VAL A 236 9.43 13.66 -23.44
N ASN A 237 9.34 13.59 -24.77
CA ASN A 237 9.95 14.56 -25.68
C ASN A 237 9.21 15.91 -25.69
N GLU A 238 7.89 15.92 -25.53
CA GLU A 238 7.11 17.15 -25.33
C GLU A 238 7.36 17.78 -23.97
N LEU A 239 7.48 16.99 -22.89
CA LEU A 239 7.90 17.48 -21.57
C LEU A 239 9.28 18.16 -21.64
N GLU A 240 10.25 17.53 -22.31
CA GLU A 240 11.59 18.09 -22.52
C GLU A 240 11.52 19.40 -23.32
N SER A 241 10.83 19.39 -24.46
CA SER A 241 10.69 20.55 -25.35
C SER A 241 9.95 21.72 -24.69
N GLY A 242 8.93 21.45 -23.89
CA GLY A 242 8.21 22.43 -23.08
C GLY A 242 9.09 22.98 -21.94
N SER A 243 9.82 22.10 -21.26
CA SER A 243 10.68 22.49 -20.13
C SER A 243 11.88 23.32 -20.58
N VAL A 244 12.48 23.02 -21.74
CA VAL A 244 13.53 23.86 -22.33
C VAL A 244 13.02 25.28 -22.65
N LYS A 245 11.78 25.44 -23.12
CA LYS A 245 11.16 26.77 -23.30
C LYS A 245 11.02 27.51 -21.97
N VAL A 246 10.57 26.83 -20.92
CA VAL A 246 10.46 27.42 -19.57
C VAL A 246 11.83 27.84 -19.01
N VAL A 247 12.89 27.03 -19.20
CA VAL A 247 14.27 27.43 -18.82
C VAL A 247 14.67 28.73 -19.54
N ARG A 248 14.39 28.86 -20.85
CA ARG A 248 14.68 30.09 -21.60
C ARG A 248 13.93 31.30 -21.05
N GLN A 249 12.65 31.16 -20.70
CA GLN A 249 11.84 32.24 -20.13
C GLN A 249 12.27 32.66 -18.71
N LEU A 250 12.85 31.74 -17.93
CA LEU A 250 13.50 32.07 -16.66
C LEU A 250 14.81 32.85 -16.89
N LEU A 251 15.58 32.52 -17.94
CA LEU A 251 16.83 33.19 -18.29
C LEU A 251 16.64 34.59 -18.88
N THR A 252 15.55 34.83 -19.64
CA THR A 252 15.19 36.17 -20.16
C THR A 252 14.37 37.01 -19.18
N ALA A 253 14.06 36.47 -18.00
CA ALA A 253 13.16 37.06 -16.99
C ALA A 253 11.71 37.34 -17.47
N GLU A 254 11.31 36.80 -18.63
CA GLU A 254 9.90 36.76 -19.08
C GLU A 254 9.01 36.03 -18.08
N LEU A 255 9.55 35.02 -17.40
CA LEU A 255 8.87 34.25 -16.36
C LEU A 255 9.50 34.52 -15.00
N VAL A 256 8.80 35.29 -14.15
CA VAL A 256 9.12 35.44 -12.73
C VAL A 256 8.38 34.34 -11.92
N PRO A 257 9.06 33.50 -11.12
CA PRO A 257 8.43 32.46 -10.28
C PRO A 257 7.52 32.98 -9.15
N MET A 258 6.36 33.53 -9.49
CA MET A 258 5.37 34.05 -8.53
C MET A 258 4.65 32.93 -7.76
N ARG A 259 5.28 32.42 -6.69
CA ARG A 259 4.66 31.49 -5.72
C ARG A 259 3.69 32.22 -4.78
N SER A 260 2.63 32.81 -5.33
CA SER A 260 1.61 33.51 -4.56
C SER A 260 0.75 32.53 -3.76
N SER A 261 1.04 32.44 -2.46
CA SER A 261 0.15 31.79 -1.50
C SER A 261 -1.20 32.52 -1.48
N ARG A 262 -2.30 31.76 -1.68
CA ARG A 262 -3.67 32.30 -1.74
C ARG A 262 -4.32 32.25 -0.36
N PHE A 263 -5.20 33.21 -0.06
CA PHE A 263 -5.99 33.19 1.17
C PHE A 263 -6.79 31.87 1.30
N PRO A 264 -6.85 31.22 2.49
CA PRO A 264 -6.35 31.67 3.80
C PRO A 264 -4.89 31.28 4.14
N LYS A 265 -4.11 30.69 3.23
CA LYS A 265 -2.73 30.25 3.55
C LYS A 265 -1.82 31.38 4.04
N ASN A 266 -1.99 32.60 3.51
CA ASN A 266 -1.25 33.79 3.99
C ASN A 266 -1.47 34.05 5.47
N LEU A 267 -2.73 34.03 5.94
CA LEU A 267 -3.06 34.25 7.34
C LEU A 267 -2.45 33.16 8.23
N MET A 268 -2.48 31.91 7.79
CA MET A 268 -1.88 30.79 8.53
C MET A 268 -0.35 30.92 8.62
N ASN A 269 0.31 31.33 7.53
CA ASN A 269 1.76 31.56 7.51
C ASN A 269 2.14 32.73 8.45
N SER A 270 1.44 33.86 8.38
CA SER A 270 1.68 35.01 9.27
C SER A 270 1.41 34.71 10.75
N LEU A 271 0.53 33.76 11.07
CA LEU A 271 0.37 33.24 12.42
C LEU A 271 1.57 32.38 12.85
N PHE A 272 2.23 31.65 11.95
CA PHE A 272 3.44 30.85 12.26
C PHE A 272 4.73 31.67 12.33
N ASP A 273 4.74 32.91 11.82
CA ASP A 273 5.83 33.86 12.06
C ASP A 273 5.87 34.26 13.56
N VAL A 274 4.72 34.30 14.24
CA VAL A 274 4.61 34.53 15.69
C VAL A 274 5.04 33.28 16.47
N GLU A 275 6.11 33.38 17.27
CA GLU A 275 6.70 32.23 17.97
C GLU A 275 5.73 31.49 18.91
N ILE A 276 4.80 32.20 19.58
CA ILE A 276 3.82 31.60 20.50
C ILE A 276 2.91 30.61 19.76
N PHE A 277 2.30 31.03 18.64
CA PHE A 277 1.43 30.17 17.83
C PHE A 277 2.20 29.01 17.21
N LYS A 278 3.42 29.26 16.72
CA LYS A 278 4.34 28.23 16.19
C LYS A 278 4.66 27.16 17.25
N ASN A 279 5.01 27.56 18.48
CA ASN A 279 5.30 26.64 19.57
C ASN A 279 4.05 25.85 20.02
N LEU A 280 2.88 26.50 20.14
CA LEU A 280 1.62 25.85 20.46
C LEU A 280 1.22 24.81 19.39
N PHE A 281 1.40 25.14 18.11
CA PHE A 281 1.15 24.22 17.00
C PHE A 281 2.05 22.98 17.04
N PHE A 282 3.35 23.15 17.30
CA PHE A 282 4.24 21.99 17.45
C PHE A 282 3.91 21.13 18.68
N ALA A 283 3.47 21.73 19.80
CA ALA A 283 3.00 20.99 20.96
C ALA A 283 1.71 20.19 20.66
N TYR A 284 0.75 20.80 19.95
CA TYR A 284 -0.44 20.12 19.44
C TYR A 284 -0.07 18.95 18.51
N MET A 285 0.86 19.17 17.57
CA MET A 285 1.27 18.13 16.62
C MET A 285 2.00 16.97 17.31
N ALA A 286 2.86 17.24 18.31
CA ALA A 286 3.48 16.19 19.12
C ALA A 286 2.41 15.34 19.86
N ASN A 287 1.50 15.98 20.60
CA ASN A 287 0.41 15.32 21.32
C ASN A 287 -0.56 14.56 20.40
N LYS A 288 -0.76 15.03 19.17
CA LYS A 288 -1.59 14.36 18.15
C LYS A 288 -0.88 13.13 17.59
N VAL A 289 0.41 13.25 17.29
CA VAL A 289 1.24 12.15 16.77
C VAL A 289 1.36 11.03 17.78
N ASP A 290 1.70 11.33 19.03
CA ASP A 290 1.82 10.37 20.13
C ASP A 290 0.53 9.52 20.28
N LYS A 291 -0.63 10.18 20.34
CA LYS A 291 -1.94 9.53 20.39
C LYS A 291 -2.33 8.74 19.14
N MET A 292 -1.66 8.96 18.00
CA MET A 292 -1.86 8.20 16.76
C MET A 292 -0.87 7.04 16.60
N THR A 293 0.31 7.09 17.23
CA THR A 293 1.33 6.04 17.18
C THR A 293 1.29 5.09 18.38
N GLY A 294 0.68 5.49 19.49
CA GLY A 294 0.71 4.72 20.75
C GLY A 294 2.11 4.61 21.36
N GLY A 295 3.04 5.46 20.95
CA GLY A 295 4.48 5.35 21.27
C GLY A 295 5.26 4.34 20.42
N HIS A 296 4.60 3.49 19.63
CA HIS A 296 5.23 2.37 18.90
C HIS A 296 6.03 2.75 17.63
N TYR A 297 5.94 4.01 17.16
CA TYR A 297 6.58 4.44 15.93
C TYR A 297 7.48 5.66 16.20
N PRO A 298 8.82 5.52 16.15
CA PRO A 298 9.74 6.61 16.49
C PRO A 298 9.83 7.70 15.39
N ALA A 299 9.51 7.38 14.13
CA ALA A 299 9.64 8.34 13.03
C ALA A 299 8.71 9.56 13.13
N PRO A 300 7.38 9.43 13.30
CA PRO A 300 6.48 10.58 13.44
C PRO A 300 6.88 11.62 14.51
N PRO A 301 7.23 11.28 15.77
CA PRO A 301 7.66 12.28 16.74
C PRO A 301 9.05 12.87 16.43
N LEU A 302 9.95 12.12 15.78
CA LEU A 302 11.22 12.67 15.29
C LEU A 302 11.02 13.66 14.14
N ILE A 303 10.12 13.39 13.18
CA ILE A 303 9.73 14.32 12.11
C ILE A 303 9.28 15.67 12.70
N VAL A 304 8.35 15.66 13.66
CA VAL A 304 7.86 16.89 14.32
C VAL A 304 9.02 17.67 14.96
N ASN A 305 9.96 16.97 15.60
CA ASN A 305 11.12 17.61 16.24
C ASN A 305 12.16 18.15 15.26
N VAL A 306 12.44 17.46 14.15
CA VAL A 306 13.37 17.90 13.09
C VAL A 306 12.84 19.16 12.39
N VAL A 307 11.55 19.17 12.03
CA VAL A 307 10.90 20.35 11.44
C VAL A 307 10.91 21.50 12.45
N ARG A 308 10.54 21.26 13.72
CA ARG A 308 10.57 22.28 14.78
C ARG A 308 11.95 22.92 14.98
N LYS A 309 13.02 22.11 15.02
CA LYS A 309 14.40 22.62 15.11
C LYS A 309 14.75 23.54 13.95
N GLY A 310 14.46 23.11 12.71
CA GLY A 310 14.69 23.94 11.52
C GLY A 310 13.93 25.27 11.52
N TYR A 311 12.73 25.31 12.11
CA TYR A 311 11.91 26.52 12.26
C TYR A 311 12.25 27.39 13.49
N LYS A 312 13.20 26.96 14.34
CA LYS A 312 13.73 27.72 15.49
C LYS A 312 15.19 28.15 15.32
N PHE A 313 16.03 27.31 14.73
CA PHE A 313 17.49 27.51 14.61
C PHE A 313 17.97 27.65 13.15
N GLY A 314 17.05 27.77 12.20
CA GLY A 314 17.37 27.91 10.77
C GLY A 314 17.55 26.59 10.02
N MET A 315 17.56 26.67 8.69
CA MET A 315 17.54 25.49 7.82
C MET A 315 18.78 24.59 7.98
N GLY A 316 19.97 25.15 8.23
CA GLY A 316 21.19 24.37 8.43
C GLY A 316 21.13 23.41 9.62
N GLU A 317 20.66 23.89 10.78
CA GLU A 317 20.44 23.04 11.96
C GLU A 317 19.27 22.07 11.77
N GLY A 318 18.27 22.46 10.97
CA GLY A 318 17.22 21.57 10.49
C GLY A 318 17.78 20.38 9.71
N LEU A 319 18.65 20.61 8.72
CA LEU A 319 19.29 19.58 7.89
C LEU A 319 20.22 18.68 8.72
N LYS A 320 21.07 19.25 9.58
CA LYS A 320 21.92 18.46 10.51
C LYS A 320 21.09 17.54 11.41
N SER A 321 19.97 18.06 11.95
CA SER A 321 19.10 17.24 12.80
C SER A 321 18.26 16.25 11.99
N GLU A 322 17.96 16.52 10.73
CA GLU A 322 17.32 15.57 9.81
C GLU A 322 18.26 14.38 9.57
N ALA A 323 19.52 14.61 9.19
CA ALA A 323 20.47 13.53 8.91
C ALA A 323 20.74 12.64 10.13
N LYS A 324 20.94 13.22 11.31
CA LYS A 324 21.09 12.44 12.56
C LYS A 324 19.84 11.64 12.90
N ALA A 325 18.64 12.19 12.68
CA ALA A 325 17.39 11.49 12.96
C ALA A 325 17.08 10.42 11.90
N PHE A 326 17.45 10.62 10.64
CA PHE A 326 17.44 9.60 9.60
C PHE A 326 18.32 8.41 10.00
N GLY A 327 19.55 8.67 10.46
CA GLY A 327 20.46 7.63 10.93
C GLY A 327 19.89 6.79 12.08
N ILE A 328 19.34 7.45 13.12
CA ILE A 328 18.67 6.78 14.25
C ILE A 328 17.54 5.85 13.78
N LEU A 329 16.76 6.30 12.80
CA LEU A 329 15.61 5.57 12.28
C LEU A 329 15.99 4.42 11.36
N ALA A 330 16.94 4.60 10.45
CA ALA A 330 17.41 3.53 9.55
C ALA A 330 17.99 2.32 10.32
N THR A 331 18.60 2.56 11.48
CA THR A 331 19.08 1.49 12.36
C THR A 331 18.01 0.88 13.25
N SER A 332 16.80 1.45 13.34
CA SER A 332 15.77 1.04 14.31
C SER A 332 15.10 -0.30 13.94
N PRO A 333 14.68 -1.11 14.93
CA PRO A 333 14.01 -2.39 14.66
C PRO A 333 12.65 -2.19 13.95
N GLU A 334 11.96 -1.07 14.23
CA GLU A 334 10.69 -0.73 13.58
C GLU A 334 10.90 -0.39 12.10
N SER A 335 11.94 0.37 11.75
CA SER A 335 12.23 0.69 10.35
C SER A 335 12.68 -0.57 9.59
N LYS A 336 13.57 -1.38 10.15
CA LYS A 336 13.97 -2.66 9.55
C LYS A 336 12.77 -3.59 9.32
N SER A 337 11.80 -3.60 10.23
CA SER A 337 10.56 -4.39 10.11
C SER A 337 9.57 -3.84 9.07
N LEU A 338 9.47 -2.51 8.93
CA LEU A 338 8.63 -1.86 7.92
C LEU A 338 9.26 -1.91 6.51
N LEU A 339 10.59 -1.87 6.39
CA LEU A 339 11.35 -2.12 5.16
C LEU A 339 11.18 -3.58 4.69
N HIS A 340 11.26 -4.54 5.61
CA HIS A 340 10.92 -5.95 5.36
C HIS A 340 9.51 -6.10 4.79
N LEU A 341 8.49 -5.57 5.48
CA LEU A 341 7.10 -5.60 5.01
C LEU A 341 6.91 -4.91 3.65
N PHE A 342 7.62 -3.82 3.36
CA PHE A 342 7.58 -3.17 2.04
C PHE A 342 8.16 -4.06 0.94
N ASN A 343 9.32 -4.68 1.18
CA ASN A 343 9.95 -5.60 0.23
C ASN A 343 9.08 -6.85 0.00
N ALA A 344 8.61 -7.51 1.07
CA ALA A 344 7.69 -8.65 0.98
C ALA A 344 6.36 -8.28 0.29
N SER A 345 5.83 -7.06 0.52
CA SER A 345 4.66 -6.55 -0.20
C SER A 345 4.89 -6.38 -1.69
N ASN A 346 6.14 -6.15 -2.13
CA ASN A 346 6.46 -5.99 -3.55
C ASN A 346 6.55 -7.34 -4.29
N GLU A 347 6.88 -8.43 -3.59
CA GLU A 347 6.74 -9.79 -4.11
C GLU A 347 5.26 -10.22 -4.15
N CYS A 348 4.48 -9.91 -3.11
CA CYS A 348 3.02 -10.16 -3.07
C CYS A 348 2.19 -9.24 -4.01
N LYS A 349 2.85 -8.46 -4.87
CA LYS A 349 2.27 -7.71 -6.00
C LYS A 349 2.57 -8.34 -7.37
N LYS A 350 3.29 -9.47 -7.41
CA LYS A 350 3.66 -10.19 -8.64
C LYS A 350 2.85 -11.48 -8.75
N ASN A 351 2.53 -11.89 -9.98
CA ASN A 351 1.93 -13.20 -10.20
C ASN A 351 3.04 -14.27 -10.30
N SER A 352 3.29 -14.96 -9.18
CA SER A 352 4.30 -16.02 -9.08
C SER A 352 3.99 -17.26 -9.95
N TYR A 353 2.78 -17.36 -10.48
CA TYR A 353 2.34 -18.44 -11.38
C TYR A 353 2.46 -18.05 -12.87
N GLY A 354 3.03 -16.88 -13.17
CA GLY A 354 3.07 -16.31 -14.51
C GLY A 354 1.75 -15.62 -14.91
N ALA A 355 1.71 -15.00 -16.09
CA ALA A 355 0.49 -14.41 -16.62
C ALA A 355 -0.48 -15.53 -17.11
N PRO A 356 -1.80 -15.42 -16.84
CA PRO A 356 -2.76 -16.44 -17.27
C PRO A 356 -2.99 -16.39 -18.78
N LYS A 357 -3.33 -17.54 -19.38
CA LYS A 357 -3.64 -17.64 -20.82
C LYS A 357 -4.89 -16.84 -21.20
N LYS A 358 -5.86 -16.74 -20.27
CA LYS A 358 -6.98 -15.79 -20.38
C LYS A 358 -7.04 -14.91 -19.14
N VAL A 359 -7.07 -13.60 -19.38
CA VAL A 359 -7.29 -12.58 -18.35
C VAL A 359 -8.76 -12.50 -17.95
N ALA A 360 -9.05 -11.99 -16.76
CA ALA A 360 -10.41 -11.69 -16.32
C ALA A 360 -10.90 -10.34 -16.87
N GLU A 361 -11.69 -10.38 -17.94
CA GLU A 361 -12.38 -9.22 -18.54
C GLU A 361 -13.84 -9.12 -18.08
N ILE A 362 -14.48 -10.28 -17.89
CA ILE A 362 -15.82 -10.44 -17.33
C ILE A 362 -15.70 -11.32 -16.08
N VAL A 363 -16.12 -10.77 -14.94
CA VAL A 363 -16.15 -11.44 -13.63
C VAL A 363 -17.60 -11.64 -13.21
N GLY A 364 -17.96 -12.85 -12.77
CA GLY A 364 -19.21 -13.08 -12.05
C GLY A 364 -19.02 -12.96 -10.54
N VAL A 365 -20.02 -12.46 -9.82
CA VAL A 365 -20.11 -12.49 -8.35
C VAL A 365 -21.49 -13.01 -7.94
N VAL A 366 -21.56 -14.09 -7.17
CA VAL A 366 -22.80 -14.70 -6.69
C VAL A 366 -23.00 -14.37 -5.21
N GLY A 367 -24.04 -13.59 -4.91
CA GLY A 367 -24.38 -13.09 -3.57
C GLY A 367 -24.23 -11.57 -3.48
N ALA A 368 -25.34 -10.84 -3.54
CA ALA A 368 -25.44 -9.39 -3.33
C ALA A 368 -25.48 -9.01 -1.84
N GLY A 369 -24.74 -9.76 -1.02
CA GLY A 369 -24.45 -9.43 0.37
C GLY A 369 -23.31 -8.41 0.50
N LEU A 370 -22.89 -8.12 1.74
CA LEU A 370 -21.81 -7.17 2.04
C LEU A 370 -20.51 -7.49 1.28
N MET A 371 -20.11 -8.77 1.27
CA MET A 371 -18.86 -9.20 0.62
C MET A 371 -18.95 -9.10 -0.90
N GLY A 372 -19.97 -9.70 -1.53
CA GLY A 372 -20.13 -9.64 -2.98
C GLY A 372 -20.36 -8.23 -3.53
N THR A 373 -21.07 -7.36 -2.79
CA THR A 373 -21.15 -5.91 -3.10
C THR A 373 -19.76 -5.29 -3.15
N GLY A 374 -18.91 -5.58 -2.15
CA GLY A 374 -17.56 -5.07 -2.07
C GLY A 374 -16.63 -5.63 -3.16
N ILE A 375 -16.74 -6.92 -3.48
CA ILE A 375 -15.99 -7.60 -4.54
C ILE A 375 -16.38 -7.03 -5.91
N ALA A 376 -17.68 -6.82 -6.17
CA ALA A 376 -18.16 -6.16 -7.37
C ALA A 376 -17.63 -4.72 -7.47
N GLN A 377 -17.68 -3.94 -6.38
CA GLN A 377 -17.18 -2.58 -6.35
C GLN A 377 -15.68 -2.49 -6.71
N VAL A 378 -14.81 -3.30 -6.09
CA VAL A 378 -13.36 -3.27 -6.37
C VAL A 378 -13.00 -3.83 -7.75
N THR A 379 -13.93 -4.50 -8.42
CA THR A 379 -13.79 -5.00 -9.79
C THR A 379 -14.14 -3.92 -10.81
N ILE A 380 -15.32 -3.30 -10.70
CA ILE A 380 -15.73 -2.21 -11.61
C ILE A 380 -14.88 -0.94 -11.43
N ASP A 381 -14.34 -0.72 -10.23
CA ASP A 381 -13.33 0.32 -9.93
C ASP A 381 -12.05 0.22 -10.79
N LYS A 382 -11.87 -0.89 -11.53
CA LYS A 382 -10.75 -1.17 -12.44
C LYS A 382 -11.16 -1.23 -13.92
N ASN A 383 -12.38 -0.82 -14.25
CA ASN A 383 -12.97 -0.97 -15.58
C ASN A 383 -13.02 -2.45 -16.06
N ILE A 384 -13.27 -3.38 -15.13
CA ILE A 384 -13.55 -4.79 -15.42
C ILE A 384 -15.07 -5.00 -15.31
N ARG A 385 -15.68 -5.72 -16.26
CA ARG A 385 -17.13 -5.95 -16.28
C ARG A 385 -17.50 -6.95 -15.19
N CYS A 386 -18.50 -6.63 -14.38
CA CYS A 386 -18.91 -7.42 -13.23
C CYS A 386 -20.40 -7.77 -13.29
N VAL A 387 -20.71 -9.06 -13.43
CA VAL A 387 -22.08 -9.58 -13.31
C VAL A 387 -22.34 -9.91 -11.85
N LEU A 388 -23.20 -9.14 -11.17
CA LEU A 388 -23.60 -9.39 -9.78
C LEU A 388 -24.94 -10.13 -9.77
N LYS A 389 -24.94 -11.38 -9.30
CA LYS A 389 -26.14 -12.22 -9.23
C LYS A 389 -26.59 -12.48 -7.80
N ASP A 390 -27.89 -12.35 -7.55
CA ASP A 390 -28.54 -12.80 -6.31
C ASP A 390 -29.85 -13.55 -6.64
N VAL A 391 -30.63 -13.91 -5.62
CA VAL A 391 -32.03 -14.35 -5.74
C VAL A 391 -33.00 -13.24 -5.30
N ASP A 392 -32.56 -12.31 -4.44
CA ASP A 392 -33.33 -11.13 -4.02
C ASP A 392 -33.00 -9.92 -4.91
N SER A 393 -33.95 -9.52 -5.78
CA SER A 393 -33.84 -8.29 -6.57
C SER A 393 -33.65 -7.03 -5.71
N ALA A 394 -34.16 -7.01 -4.47
CA ALA A 394 -33.91 -5.91 -3.57
C ALA A 394 -32.48 -5.94 -2.98
N ALA A 395 -31.79 -7.08 -2.96
CA ALA A 395 -30.36 -7.16 -2.60
C ALA A 395 -29.49 -6.52 -3.68
N LEU A 396 -29.81 -6.76 -4.96
CA LEU A 396 -29.17 -6.09 -6.09
C LEU A 396 -29.33 -4.56 -5.99
N LEU A 397 -30.57 -4.06 -5.82
CA LEU A 397 -30.84 -2.62 -5.66
C LEU A 397 -30.14 -2.00 -4.43
N ARG A 398 -30.05 -2.72 -3.31
CA ARG A 398 -29.26 -2.29 -2.13
C ARG A 398 -27.77 -2.19 -2.46
N SER A 399 -27.24 -3.12 -3.25
CA SER A 399 -25.83 -3.19 -3.66
C SER A 399 -25.46 -2.08 -4.65
N GLU A 400 -26.27 -1.87 -5.69
CA GLU A 400 -26.11 -0.79 -6.67
C GLU A 400 -26.12 0.58 -6.00
N LYS A 401 -27.03 0.80 -5.04
CA LYS A 401 -27.07 2.02 -4.23
C LYS A 401 -25.81 2.19 -3.39
N HIS A 402 -25.35 1.14 -2.70
CA HIS A 402 -24.12 1.20 -1.91
C HIS A 402 -22.89 1.57 -2.76
N ILE A 403 -22.74 0.91 -3.92
CA ILE A 403 -21.69 1.16 -4.91
C ILE A 403 -21.76 2.60 -5.43
N THR A 404 -22.96 3.06 -5.81
CA THR A 404 -23.21 4.43 -6.28
C THR A 404 -22.82 5.46 -5.22
N ASP A 405 -23.17 5.23 -3.95
CA ASP A 405 -22.78 6.09 -2.84
C ASP A 405 -21.27 6.05 -2.54
N ALA A 406 -20.59 4.91 -2.74
CA ALA A 406 -19.14 4.81 -2.65
C ALA A 406 -18.44 5.62 -3.75
N LEU A 407 -18.89 5.51 -5.00
CA LEU A 407 -18.38 6.30 -6.12
C LEU A 407 -18.69 7.79 -5.95
N ASN A 408 -19.89 8.16 -5.50
CA ASN A 408 -20.24 9.56 -5.16
C ASN A 408 -19.30 10.12 -4.06
N LYS A 409 -18.87 9.32 -3.08
CA LYS A 409 -17.87 9.72 -2.07
C LYS A 409 -16.47 9.90 -2.70
N LYS A 410 -16.06 9.10 -3.68
CA LYS A 410 -14.81 9.30 -4.44
C LYS A 410 -14.86 10.57 -5.29
N LEU A 411 -15.97 10.81 -5.98
CA LEU A 411 -16.21 12.00 -6.82
C LEU A 411 -16.18 13.30 -5.98
N LYS A 412 -16.90 13.33 -4.84
CA LYS A 412 -16.83 14.46 -3.88
C LYS A 412 -15.42 14.71 -3.33
N ARG A 413 -14.60 13.67 -3.22
CA ARG A 413 -13.17 13.74 -2.84
C ARG A 413 -12.23 13.98 -4.02
N ARG A 414 -12.75 14.28 -5.23
CA ARG A 414 -11.99 14.49 -6.48
C ARG A 414 -11.00 13.36 -6.82
N LYS A 415 -11.32 12.12 -6.43
CA LYS A 415 -10.53 10.92 -6.76
C LYS A 415 -10.90 10.27 -8.09
N ILE A 416 -12.06 10.61 -8.65
CA ILE A 416 -12.55 10.19 -9.97
C ILE A 416 -13.28 11.37 -10.62
N THR A 417 -13.38 11.37 -11.95
CA THR A 417 -14.23 12.30 -12.72
C THR A 417 -15.69 11.80 -12.81
N PRO A 418 -16.65 12.62 -13.25
CA PRO A 418 -18.01 12.16 -13.56
C PRO A 418 -18.01 11.03 -14.59
N LEU A 419 -17.30 11.21 -15.72
CA LEU A 419 -17.18 10.20 -16.77
C LEU A 419 -16.62 8.86 -16.25
N GLN A 420 -15.63 8.90 -15.34
CA GLN A 420 -15.10 7.68 -14.71
C GLN A 420 -16.13 7.01 -13.78
N LYS A 421 -16.92 7.76 -13.01
CA LYS A 421 -18.01 7.20 -12.21
C LYS A 421 -18.99 6.46 -13.11
N ASP A 422 -19.44 7.12 -14.18
CA ASP A 422 -20.54 6.61 -15.00
C ASP A 422 -20.07 5.41 -15.86
N LEU A 423 -18.80 5.41 -16.29
CA LEU A 423 -18.11 4.24 -16.84
C LEU A 423 -18.01 3.07 -15.84
N TYR A 424 -17.64 3.32 -14.58
CA TYR A 424 -17.58 2.23 -13.59
C TYR A 424 -18.96 1.68 -13.28
N LEU A 425 -20.01 2.50 -13.25
CA LEU A 425 -21.39 2.04 -13.10
C LEU A 425 -21.87 1.22 -14.31
N SER A 426 -21.53 1.59 -15.55
CA SER A 426 -21.91 0.81 -16.74
C SER A 426 -21.22 -0.56 -16.85
N ASN A 427 -20.15 -0.79 -16.08
CA ASN A 427 -19.51 -2.10 -15.93
C ASN A 427 -20.24 -3.04 -14.94
N LEU A 428 -21.18 -2.54 -14.14
CA LEU A 428 -21.96 -3.35 -13.19
C LEU A 428 -23.24 -3.87 -13.87
N ILE A 429 -23.42 -5.20 -13.86
CA ILE A 429 -24.55 -5.88 -14.50
C ILE A 429 -25.30 -6.68 -13.41
N PRO A 430 -26.34 -6.12 -12.77
CA PRO A 430 -27.17 -6.88 -11.84
C PRO A 430 -28.02 -7.91 -12.59
N SER A 431 -28.20 -9.10 -12.01
CA SER A 431 -29.10 -10.13 -12.57
C SER A 431 -29.61 -11.10 -11.49
N VAL A 432 -30.69 -11.82 -11.78
CA VAL A 432 -31.13 -12.99 -10.99
C VAL A 432 -30.79 -14.32 -11.68
N GLU A 433 -30.37 -14.29 -12.95
CA GLU A 433 -30.09 -15.48 -13.75
C GLU A 433 -28.59 -15.80 -13.82
N TYR A 434 -28.22 -17.07 -13.64
CA TYR A 434 -26.85 -17.53 -13.94
C TYR A 434 -26.48 -17.40 -15.42
N LYS A 435 -27.46 -17.37 -16.34
CA LYS A 435 -27.27 -17.18 -17.78
C LYS A 435 -26.52 -15.87 -18.12
N ALA A 436 -26.62 -14.85 -17.26
CA ALA A 436 -25.86 -13.60 -17.40
C ALA A 436 -24.33 -13.80 -17.23
N MET A 437 -23.89 -14.88 -16.59
CA MET A 437 -22.47 -15.20 -16.35
C MET A 437 -21.83 -16.08 -17.44
N LYS A 438 -22.54 -16.40 -18.53
CA LYS A 438 -22.08 -17.34 -19.56
C LYS A 438 -20.69 -17.02 -20.14
N ASP A 439 -20.37 -15.74 -20.28
CA ASP A 439 -19.13 -15.22 -20.87
C ASP A 439 -18.06 -14.88 -19.80
N ALA A 440 -18.32 -15.16 -18.51
CA ALA A 440 -17.40 -14.85 -17.43
C ALA A 440 -16.14 -15.74 -17.49
N ASN A 441 -14.97 -15.13 -17.30
CA ASN A 441 -13.69 -15.86 -17.29
C ASN A 441 -13.37 -16.43 -15.90
N ILE A 442 -14.01 -15.87 -14.88
CA ILE A 442 -13.97 -16.28 -13.47
C ILE A 442 -15.27 -15.85 -12.78
N VAL A 443 -15.82 -16.70 -11.91
CA VAL A 443 -16.98 -16.38 -11.05
C VAL A 443 -16.60 -16.56 -9.59
N ILE A 444 -17.02 -15.62 -8.74
CA ILE A 444 -16.74 -15.60 -7.30
C ILE A 444 -18.04 -15.83 -6.52
N GLU A 445 -18.14 -16.97 -5.85
CA GLU A 445 -19.20 -17.28 -4.90
C GLU A 445 -18.95 -16.55 -3.57
N ALA A 446 -19.94 -15.79 -3.08
CA ALA A 446 -19.86 -14.98 -1.86
C ALA A 446 -21.18 -15.01 -1.07
N VAL A 447 -21.79 -16.20 -0.95
CA VAL A 447 -22.99 -16.47 -0.15
C VAL A 447 -22.63 -16.98 1.26
N PHE A 448 -23.64 -17.35 2.05
CA PHE A 448 -23.50 -17.86 3.41
C PHE A 448 -22.55 -19.06 3.52
N GLU A 449 -21.92 -19.19 4.70
CA GLU A 449 -20.93 -20.21 5.04
C GLU A 449 -21.61 -21.58 5.35
N ASP A 450 -22.27 -22.16 4.34
CA ASP A 450 -22.81 -23.52 4.37
C ASP A 450 -22.23 -24.36 3.21
N LEU A 451 -21.71 -25.55 3.53
CA LEU A 451 -21.05 -26.42 2.56
C LEU A 451 -22.01 -26.93 1.47
N LYS A 452 -23.24 -27.30 1.81
CA LYS A 452 -24.21 -27.86 0.85
C LYS A 452 -24.67 -26.79 -0.14
N LEU A 453 -24.89 -25.57 0.33
CA LEU A 453 -25.23 -24.42 -0.49
C LEU A 453 -24.09 -24.07 -1.45
N LYS A 454 -22.84 -24.00 -0.96
CA LYS A 454 -21.67 -23.72 -1.81
C LYS A 454 -21.44 -24.83 -2.85
N GLN A 455 -21.51 -26.10 -2.46
CA GLN A 455 -21.45 -27.26 -3.37
C GLN A 455 -22.54 -27.19 -4.46
N LYS A 456 -23.78 -26.88 -4.08
CA LYS A 456 -24.89 -26.68 -5.02
C LYS A 456 -24.60 -25.55 -6.01
N ILE A 457 -24.10 -24.40 -5.54
CA ILE A 457 -23.78 -23.26 -6.40
C ILE A 457 -22.66 -23.58 -7.38
N VAL A 458 -21.62 -24.34 -6.99
CA VAL A 458 -20.60 -24.85 -7.93
C VAL A 458 -21.27 -25.70 -9.02
N THR A 459 -22.12 -26.64 -8.63
CA THR A 459 -22.83 -27.54 -9.56
C THR A 459 -23.76 -26.79 -10.51
N GLU A 460 -24.44 -25.72 -10.05
CA GLU A 460 -25.28 -24.84 -10.87
C GLU A 460 -24.46 -23.99 -11.83
N LEU A 461 -23.40 -23.32 -11.34
CA LEU A 461 -22.54 -22.46 -12.15
C LEU A 461 -21.91 -23.22 -13.32
N GLU A 462 -21.43 -24.45 -13.08
CA GLU A 462 -20.78 -25.26 -14.10
C GLU A 462 -21.63 -25.56 -15.35
N GLN A 463 -22.97 -25.49 -15.22
CA GLN A 463 -23.93 -25.70 -16.30
C GLN A 463 -24.16 -24.44 -17.15
N HIS A 464 -23.76 -23.27 -16.65
CA HIS A 464 -24.02 -21.97 -17.28
C HIS A 464 -22.76 -21.23 -17.75
N VAL A 465 -21.59 -21.50 -17.17
CA VAL A 465 -20.31 -20.87 -17.55
C VAL A 465 -19.51 -21.72 -18.55
N GLY A 466 -18.59 -21.07 -19.29
CA GLY A 466 -17.65 -21.75 -20.18
C GLY A 466 -16.80 -22.82 -19.47
N THR A 467 -16.36 -23.84 -20.21
CA THR A 467 -15.63 -25.00 -19.67
C THR A 467 -14.28 -24.66 -19.04
N ASP A 468 -13.69 -23.53 -19.40
CA ASP A 468 -12.43 -22.99 -18.90
C ASP A 468 -12.63 -21.81 -17.92
N CYS A 469 -13.85 -21.54 -17.48
CA CYS A 469 -14.16 -20.56 -16.44
C CYS A 469 -13.64 -21.05 -15.08
N VAL A 470 -13.01 -20.16 -14.31
CA VAL A 470 -12.56 -20.43 -12.94
C VAL A 470 -13.72 -20.20 -11.97
N ILE A 471 -13.98 -21.13 -11.06
CA ILE A 471 -14.97 -20.97 -10.00
C ILE A 471 -14.23 -20.74 -8.68
N ALA A 472 -14.29 -19.51 -8.18
CA ALA A 472 -13.70 -19.11 -6.92
C ALA A 472 -14.76 -19.09 -5.80
N THR A 473 -14.39 -19.46 -4.58
CA THR A 473 -15.24 -19.32 -3.39
C THR A 473 -14.62 -18.35 -2.37
N ASN A 474 -15.40 -17.35 -1.96
CA ASN A 474 -15.15 -16.50 -0.79
C ASN A 474 -15.79 -17.17 0.44
N THR A 475 -15.17 -18.25 0.88
CA THR A 475 -15.36 -18.87 2.20
C THR A 475 -14.22 -18.41 3.13
N SER A 476 -14.43 -18.50 4.44
CA SER A 476 -13.43 -18.10 5.45
C SER A 476 -12.90 -19.27 6.28
N ALA A 477 -13.61 -20.39 6.36
CA ALA A 477 -13.17 -21.58 7.10
C ALA A 477 -13.39 -22.91 6.39
N ILE A 478 -14.37 -23.03 5.48
CA ILE A 478 -14.71 -24.31 4.84
C ILE A 478 -13.60 -24.69 3.84
N SER A 479 -13.08 -25.92 3.95
CA SER A 479 -12.12 -26.47 2.97
C SER A 479 -12.63 -26.34 1.54
N VAL A 480 -11.82 -25.71 0.68
CA VAL A 480 -12.12 -25.48 -0.74
C VAL A 480 -12.15 -26.79 -1.50
N SER A 481 -11.35 -27.78 -1.10
CA SER A 481 -11.39 -29.13 -1.69
C SER A 481 -12.78 -29.77 -1.52
N LYS A 482 -13.42 -29.60 -0.36
CA LYS A 482 -14.79 -30.09 -0.11
C LYS A 482 -15.86 -29.34 -0.91
N ILE A 483 -15.65 -28.06 -1.18
CA ILE A 483 -16.52 -27.29 -2.09
C ILE A 483 -16.33 -27.76 -3.53
N ALA A 484 -15.09 -28.05 -3.94
CA ALA A 484 -14.73 -28.54 -5.27
C ALA A 484 -15.19 -29.98 -5.55
N GLU A 485 -15.39 -30.82 -4.53
CA GLU A 485 -15.88 -32.21 -4.65
C GLU A 485 -17.23 -32.34 -5.39
N ALA A 486 -18.07 -31.29 -5.39
CA ALA A 486 -19.34 -31.27 -6.12
C ALA A 486 -19.21 -30.81 -7.59
N GLY A 487 -18.05 -30.28 -7.99
CA GLY A 487 -17.77 -29.85 -9.35
C GLY A 487 -17.24 -31.00 -10.23
N LYS A 488 -17.61 -30.98 -11.51
CA LYS A 488 -17.08 -31.85 -12.56
C LYS A 488 -15.66 -31.47 -12.98
N ARG A 489 -15.27 -30.19 -12.80
CA ARG A 489 -13.96 -29.62 -13.13
C ARG A 489 -13.28 -29.01 -11.90
N PRO A 490 -12.96 -29.80 -10.84
CA PRO A 490 -12.34 -29.29 -9.62
C PRO A 490 -10.98 -28.60 -9.86
N GLU A 491 -10.32 -28.89 -10.98
CA GLU A 491 -9.10 -28.21 -11.46
C GLU A 491 -9.30 -26.73 -11.83
N ASN A 492 -10.55 -26.29 -12.02
CA ASN A 492 -10.93 -24.89 -12.19
C ASN A 492 -11.46 -24.25 -10.90
N VAL A 493 -11.47 -24.98 -9.77
CA VAL A 493 -11.96 -24.47 -8.48
C VAL A 493 -10.80 -23.97 -7.61
N VAL A 494 -10.97 -22.80 -6.98
CA VAL A 494 -10.01 -22.15 -6.07
C VAL A 494 -10.73 -21.40 -4.94
N GLY A 495 -10.04 -21.03 -3.87
CA GLY A 495 -10.55 -20.06 -2.90
C GLY A 495 -10.06 -18.65 -3.22
N LEU A 496 -10.93 -17.66 -3.05
CA LEU A 496 -10.60 -16.23 -3.03
C LEU A 496 -11.16 -15.62 -1.75
N HIS A 497 -10.42 -15.76 -0.65
CA HIS A 497 -10.83 -15.26 0.66
C HIS A 497 -10.49 -13.76 0.77
N TYR A 498 -11.52 -12.92 0.56
CA TYR A 498 -11.43 -11.47 0.73
C TYR A 498 -11.72 -11.07 2.19
N PHE A 499 -11.04 -10.03 2.65
CA PHE A 499 -11.19 -9.50 4.00
C PHE A 499 -12.17 -8.32 4.00
N SER A 500 -13.03 -8.25 5.02
CA SER A 500 -14.05 -7.19 5.17
C SER A 500 -13.50 -5.98 5.94
N PRO A 501 -13.80 -4.73 5.54
CA PRO A 501 -14.52 -4.32 4.33
C PRO A 501 -13.64 -4.41 3.06
N VAL A 502 -14.19 -5.00 1.99
CA VAL A 502 -13.44 -5.31 0.76
C VAL A 502 -12.92 -4.05 0.05
N ASP A 503 -13.57 -2.88 0.24
CA ASP A 503 -13.14 -1.58 -0.29
C ASP A 503 -11.89 -0.99 0.39
N ARG A 504 -11.43 -1.58 1.51
CA ARG A 504 -10.34 -1.05 2.36
C ARG A 504 -9.25 -2.06 2.67
N MET A 505 -9.64 -3.30 2.96
CA MET A 505 -8.66 -4.34 3.30
C MET A 505 -7.78 -4.65 2.09
N GLN A 506 -6.47 -4.70 2.32
CA GLN A 506 -5.49 -4.81 1.23
C GLN A 506 -5.23 -6.27 0.84
N LEU A 507 -5.37 -7.22 1.76
CA LEU A 507 -5.10 -8.63 1.51
C LEU A 507 -6.19 -9.31 0.66
N LEU A 508 -5.75 -10.32 -0.11
CA LEU A 508 -6.54 -11.42 -0.65
C LEU A 508 -5.77 -12.72 -0.41
N GLU A 509 -6.40 -13.71 0.21
CA GLU A 509 -5.84 -15.04 0.44
C GLU A 509 -6.37 -16.00 -0.64
N VAL A 510 -5.50 -16.42 -1.55
CA VAL A 510 -5.84 -17.36 -2.63
C VAL A 510 -5.57 -18.78 -2.14
N VAL A 511 -6.63 -19.58 -2.04
CA VAL A 511 -6.54 -20.95 -1.51
C VAL A 511 -6.44 -21.95 -2.66
N VAL A 512 -5.41 -22.78 -2.60
CA VAL A 512 -5.04 -23.76 -3.62
C VAL A 512 -5.38 -25.17 -3.13
N THR A 513 -6.28 -25.86 -3.83
CA THR A 513 -6.55 -27.29 -3.56
C THR A 513 -5.49 -28.18 -4.23
N PRO A 514 -5.34 -29.44 -3.83
CA PRO A 514 -4.47 -30.40 -4.53
C PRO A 514 -4.85 -30.67 -6.00
N LYS A 515 -6.06 -30.27 -6.44
CA LYS A 515 -6.52 -30.42 -7.84
C LYS A 515 -6.43 -29.12 -8.65
N SER A 516 -6.37 -27.95 -8.01
CA SER A 516 -6.44 -26.64 -8.66
C SER A 516 -5.32 -26.45 -9.69
N SER A 517 -5.68 -26.14 -10.94
CA SER A 517 -4.74 -26.00 -12.05
C SER A 517 -3.92 -24.71 -11.95
N LYS A 518 -2.70 -24.72 -12.51
CA LYS A 518 -1.81 -23.54 -12.54
C LYS A 518 -2.46 -22.35 -13.26
N GLU A 519 -3.29 -22.59 -14.29
CA GLU A 519 -4.05 -21.55 -15.00
C GLU A 519 -5.13 -20.94 -14.10
N ALA A 520 -5.88 -21.76 -13.35
CA ALA A 520 -6.91 -21.27 -12.43
C ALA A 520 -6.31 -20.41 -11.30
N ILE A 521 -5.19 -20.88 -10.72
CA ILE A 521 -4.45 -20.14 -9.69
C ILE A 521 -3.89 -18.84 -10.27
N SER A 522 -3.24 -18.89 -11.43
CA SER A 522 -2.69 -17.70 -12.10
C SER A 522 -3.77 -16.65 -12.40
N ARG A 523 -4.95 -17.06 -12.91
CA ARG A 523 -6.06 -16.14 -13.20
C ARG A 523 -6.67 -15.53 -11.94
N ALA A 524 -6.77 -16.31 -10.87
CA ALA A 524 -7.24 -15.85 -9.56
C ALA A 524 -6.29 -14.82 -8.94
N VAL A 525 -4.98 -15.06 -9.00
CA VAL A 525 -3.93 -14.13 -8.57
C VAL A 525 -3.94 -12.85 -9.43
N ASP A 526 -4.01 -12.98 -10.76
CA ASP A 526 -4.08 -11.85 -11.70
C ASP A 526 -5.29 -10.93 -11.43
N LEU A 527 -6.48 -11.50 -11.17
CA LEU A 527 -7.66 -10.70 -10.79
C LEU A 527 -7.43 -9.93 -9.48
N GLY A 528 -6.89 -10.59 -8.45
CA GLY A 528 -6.58 -9.94 -7.17
C GLY A 528 -5.60 -8.77 -7.32
N LEU A 529 -4.54 -8.97 -8.08
CA LEU A 529 -3.55 -7.94 -8.38
C LEU A 529 -4.16 -6.77 -9.17
N LYS A 530 -5.03 -7.05 -10.15
CA LYS A 530 -5.77 -6.01 -10.90
C LYS A 530 -6.72 -5.22 -10.01
N GLN A 531 -7.48 -5.89 -9.13
CA GLN A 531 -8.28 -5.26 -8.07
C GLN A 531 -7.42 -4.41 -7.11
N GLY A 532 -6.10 -4.58 -7.09
CA GLY A 532 -5.14 -3.81 -6.29
C GLY A 532 -4.93 -4.38 -4.90
N LYS A 533 -5.13 -5.70 -4.74
CA LYS A 533 -4.86 -6.44 -3.52
C LYS A 533 -3.38 -6.82 -3.43
N LEU A 534 -2.90 -7.00 -2.20
CA LEU A 534 -1.72 -7.84 -1.92
C LEU A 534 -2.21 -9.28 -1.91
N VAL A 535 -1.57 -10.15 -2.68
CA VAL A 535 -2.01 -11.53 -2.86
C VAL A 535 -1.03 -12.49 -2.20
N ILE A 536 -1.55 -13.33 -1.30
CA ILE A 536 -0.84 -14.50 -0.76
C ILE A 536 -1.48 -15.78 -1.28
N THR A 537 -0.71 -16.87 -1.33
CA THR A 537 -1.15 -18.14 -1.91
C THR A 537 -0.91 -19.26 -0.90
N VAL A 538 -1.99 -19.87 -0.44
CA VAL A 538 -1.98 -20.85 0.65
C VAL A 538 -2.58 -22.18 0.18
N LYS A 539 -2.18 -23.30 0.76
CA LYS A 539 -2.82 -24.60 0.51
C LYS A 539 -4.14 -24.68 1.27
N ASP A 540 -5.08 -25.46 0.75
CA ASP A 540 -6.34 -25.76 1.43
C ASP A 540 -6.10 -26.48 2.77
N SER A 541 -6.67 -25.91 3.83
CA SER A 541 -6.54 -26.30 5.24
C SER A 541 -7.79 -25.76 5.96
N PRO A 542 -8.31 -26.41 7.01
CA PRO A 542 -9.36 -25.82 7.85
C PRO A 542 -8.93 -24.45 8.38
N GLY A 543 -9.68 -23.39 8.04
CA GLY A 543 -9.32 -22.01 8.39
C GLY A 543 -8.12 -21.40 7.63
N PHE A 544 -7.64 -22.09 6.58
CA PHE A 544 -6.51 -21.66 5.74
C PHE A 544 -5.28 -21.30 6.57
N TYR A 545 -4.64 -20.15 6.28
CA TYR A 545 -3.66 -19.53 7.17
C TYR A 545 -4.34 -18.50 8.08
N THR A 546 -5.06 -17.54 7.51
CA THR A 546 -5.46 -16.33 8.26
C THR A 546 -6.52 -16.59 9.34
N THR A 547 -7.62 -17.26 9.01
CA THR A 547 -8.70 -17.56 9.98
C THR A 547 -8.20 -18.51 11.08
N ARG A 548 -7.32 -19.43 10.73
CA ARG A 548 -6.68 -20.40 11.62
C ARG A 548 -5.83 -19.72 12.71
N ILE A 549 -4.89 -18.83 12.33
CA ILE A 549 -4.04 -18.12 13.31
C ILE A 549 -4.79 -17.04 14.09
N LEU A 550 -5.83 -16.43 13.52
CA LEU A 550 -6.70 -15.52 14.26
C LEU A 550 -7.48 -16.27 15.36
N SER A 551 -7.95 -17.48 15.05
CA SER A 551 -8.79 -18.27 15.95
C SER A 551 -8.05 -18.75 17.20
N SER A 552 -6.77 -19.15 17.09
CA SER A 552 -5.96 -19.53 18.26
C SER A 552 -5.81 -18.38 19.26
N MET A 553 -5.66 -17.14 18.76
CA MET A 553 -5.59 -15.92 19.57
C MET A 553 -6.94 -15.53 20.18
N LEU A 554 -8.03 -15.57 19.40
CA LEU A 554 -9.37 -15.21 19.89
C LEU A 554 -9.91 -16.21 20.92
N LEU A 555 -9.53 -17.48 20.83
CA LEU A 555 -9.81 -18.47 21.88
C LEU A 555 -9.20 -18.02 23.23
N GLU A 556 -7.95 -17.54 23.23
CA GLU A 556 -7.31 -17.08 24.47
C GLU A 556 -7.98 -15.82 25.05
N MET A 557 -8.46 -14.92 24.19
CA MET A 557 -9.28 -13.78 24.60
C MET A 557 -10.59 -14.24 25.30
N LEU A 558 -11.24 -15.30 24.81
CA LEU A 558 -12.40 -15.90 25.50
C LEU A 558 -12.02 -16.51 26.85
N ARG A 559 -10.85 -17.17 26.96
CA ARG A 559 -10.34 -17.68 28.25
C ARG A 559 -10.10 -16.54 29.25
N LEU A 560 -9.49 -15.44 28.83
CA LEU A 560 -9.26 -14.26 29.68
C LEU A 560 -10.57 -13.60 30.14
N LEU A 561 -11.63 -13.62 29.32
CA LEU A 561 -12.97 -13.21 29.76
C LEU A 561 -13.57 -14.17 30.81
N GLN A 562 -13.34 -15.49 30.70
CA GLN A 562 -13.73 -16.45 31.75
C GLN A 562 -12.91 -16.27 33.04
N GLU A 563 -11.65 -15.87 32.95
CA GLU A 563 -10.80 -15.48 34.10
C GLU A 563 -11.22 -14.13 34.73
N GLY A 564 -12.26 -13.47 34.20
CA GLY A 564 -12.83 -12.24 34.75
C GLY A 564 -12.11 -10.95 34.35
N VAL A 565 -11.20 -10.99 33.36
CA VAL A 565 -10.57 -9.78 32.83
C VAL A 565 -11.61 -8.94 32.08
N ASP A 566 -11.69 -7.64 32.41
CA ASP A 566 -12.72 -6.76 31.87
C ASP A 566 -12.59 -6.57 30.32
N PRO A 567 -13.71 -6.54 29.56
CA PRO A 567 -13.70 -6.33 28.11
C PRO A 567 -12.99 -5.06 27.63
N VAL A 568 -13.05 -3.94 28.38
CA VAL A 568 -12.33 -2.70 28.06
C VAL A 568 -10.84 -2.93 28.30
N LYS A 569 -10.46 -3.54 29.43
CA LYS A 569 -9.07 -3.88 29.73
C LYS A 569 -8.44 -4.82 28.69
N LEU A 570 -9.18 -5.80 28.16
CA LEU A 570 -8.69 -6.66 27.07
C LEU A 570 -8.52 -5.91 25.74
N ASN A 571 -9.40 -4.97 25.44
CA ASN A 571 -9.21 -4.08 24.30
C ASN A 571 -7.96 -3.19 24.49
N GLU A 572 -7.75 -2.63 25.69
CA GLU A 572 -6.56 -1.84 26.02
C GLU A 572 -5.27 -2.65 25.90
N LEU A 573 -5.24 -3.88 26.41
CA LEU A 573 -4.08 -4.77 26.31
C LEU A 573 -3.70 -5.05 24.86
N SER A 574 -4.68 -5.32 24.00
CA SER A 574 -4.44 -5.58 22.58
C SER A 574 -4.02 -4.31 21.82
N THR A 575 -4.64 -3.14 22.07
CA THR A 575 -4.20 -1.89 21.43
C THR A 575 -2.86 -1.37 21.95
N LYS A 576 -2.53 -1.59 23.23
CA LYS A 576 -1.22 -1.26 23.84
C LYS A 576 -0.10 -2.23 23.41
N PHE A 577 -0.44 -3.40 22.86
CA PHE A 577 0.54 -4.25 22.17
C PHE A 577 0.80 -3.75 20.73
N GLY A 578 -0.07 -2.91 20.18
CA GLY A 578 0.07 -2.31 18.84
C GLY A 578 -0.96 -2.78 17.81
N PHE A 579 -1.94 -3.60 18.18
CA PHE A 579 -3.02 -4.00 17.26
C PHE A 579 -3.98 -2.82 16.99
N PRO A 580 -4.50 -2.68 15.75
CA PRO A 580 -5.30 -1.51 15.34
C PRO A 580 -6.71 -1.48 15.94
N MET A 581 -7.15 -2.58 16.57
CA MET A 581 -8.46 -2.75 17.19
C MET A 581 -8.33 -3.69 18.39
N GLY A 582 -9.10 -3.42 19.46
CA GLY A 582 -9.16 -4.30 20.61
C GLY A 582 -9.90 -5.61 20.29
N PHE A 583 -9.39 -6.75 20.77
CA PHE A 583 -9.86 -8.07 20.33
C PHE A 583 -11.32 -8.39 20.68
N VAL A 584 -11.83 -7.86 21.80
CA VAL A 584 -13.26 -8.05 22.15
C VAL A 584 -14.15 -7.22 21.22
N THR A 585 -13.68 -6.02 20.82
CA THR A 585 -14.35 -5.25 19.76
C THR A 585 -14.29 -5.98 18.41
N LEU A 586 -13.16 -6.63 18.08
CA LEU A 586 -13.01 -7.39 16.83
C LEU A 586 -14.03 -8.54 16.72
N GLY A 587 -14.27 -9.27 17.81
CA GLY A 587 -15.33 -10.29 17.86
C GLY A 587 -16.72 -9.71 17.59
N ASP A 588 -17.05 -8.57 18.23
CA ASP A 588 -18.32 -7.87 18.03
C ASP A 588 -18.45 -7.23 16.62
N GLU A 589 -17.36 -6.93 15.92
CA GLU A 589 -17.36 -6.42 14.53
C GLU A 589 -17.53 -7.55 13.50
N VAL A 590 -16.92 -8.73 13.74
CA VAL A 590 -17.07 -9.93 12.89
C VAL A 590 -18.46 -10.56 13.04
N GLY A 591 -18.99 -10.59 14.26
CA GLY A 591 -20.25 -11.24 14.62
C GLY A 591 -20.01 -12.53 15.41
N LEU A 592 -20.57 -12.59 16.62
CA LEU A 592 -20.26 -13.64 17.60
C LEU A 592 -20.79 -15.03 17.21
N ASP A 593 -21.83 -15.09 16.38
CA ASP A 593 -22.36 -16.32 15.76
C ASP A 593 -21.43 -16.88 14.67
N VAL A 594 -20.83 -15.99 13.85
CA VAL A 594 -19.84 -16.37 12.84
C VAL A 594 -18.57 -16.87 13.53
N ALA A 595 -18.10 -16.16 14.56
CA ALA A 595 -16.99 -16.59 15.40
C ALA A 595 -17.27 -17.96 16.05
N LEU A 596 -18.44 -18.15 16.66
CA LEU A 596 -18.84 -19.41 17.28
C LEU A 596 -18.85 -20.60 16.30
N HIS A 597 -19.36 -20.39 15.08
CA HIS A 597 -19.36 -21.41 14.03
C HIS A 597 -17.92 -21.81 13.64
N ILE A 598 -17.07 -20.82 13.36
CA ILE A 598 -15.67 -21.05 12.99
C ILE A 598 -14.91 -21.76 14.13
N LEU A 599 -15.04 -21.30 15.38
CA LEU A 599 -14.35 -21.89 16.52
C LEU A 599 -14.75 -23.34 16.78
N LYS A 600 -16.04 -23.70 16.61
CA LYS A 600 -16.48 -25.11 16.65
C LYS A 600 -15.86 -25.92 15.52
N TYR A 601 -15.96 -25.43 14.28
CA TYR A 601 -15.43 -26.13 13.10
C TYR A 601 -13.91 -26.37 13.20
N LEU A 602 -13.14 -25.40 13.69
CA LEU A 602 -11.69 -25.57 13.88
C LEU A 602 -11.36 -26.47 15.08
N GLY A 603 -12.15 -26.40 16.17
CA GLY A 603 -12.04 -27.31 17.30
C GLY A 603 -12.26 -28.79 16.92
N GLU A 604 -13.24 -29.07 16.06
CA GLU A 604 -13.48 -30.41 15.48
C GLU A 604 -12.32 -30.93 14.61
N ARG A 605 -11.50 -30.03 14.02
CA ARG A 605 -10.45 -30.39 13.05
C ARG A 605 -9.06 -30.48 13.67
N PHE A 606 -8.79 -29.63 14.67
CA PHE A 606 -7.48 -29.54 15.32
C PHE A 606 -7.46 -30.07 16.76
N GLY A 607 -8.62 -30.44 17.32
CA GLY A 607 -8.72 -31.03 18.66
C GLY A 607 -8.21 -30.08 19.75
N GLY A 608 -7.56 -30.64 20.78
CA GLY A 608 -7.23 -29.96 22.04
C GLY A 608 -6.65 -28.56 21.89
N ARG A 609 -5.73 -28.32 20.94
CA ARG A 609 -5.10 -27.00 20.71
C ARG A 609 -6.07 -25.88 20.28
N MET A 610 -7.27 -26.23 19.82
CA MET A 610 -8.36 -25.29 19.53
C MET A 610 -9.69 -25.60 20.26
N SER A 611 -9.82 -26.76 20.92
CA SER A 611 -11.04 -27.20 21.61
C SER A 611 -10.98 -27.17 23.14
N SER A 612 -9.85 -26.75 23.75
CA SER A 612 -9.65 -26.72 25.22
C SER A 612 -10.34 -25.55 25.95
N ILE A 613 -11.08 -24.70 25.23
CA ILE A 613 -11.70 -23.49 25.75
C ILE A 613 -13.22 -23.58 25.61
N ASP A 614 -13.91 -23.12 26.65
CA ASP A 614 -15.33 -23.37 26.83
C ASP A 614 -16.14 -22.34 26.05
N LEU A 615 -16.77 -22.79 24.96
CA LEU A 615 -17.57 -21.93 24.08
C LEU A 615 -19.02 -21.73 24.57
N ARG A 616 -19.42 -22.30 25.71
CA ARG A 616 -20.79 -22.14 26.26
C ARG A 616 -21.18 -20.68 26.58
N PRO A 617 -20.28 -19.78 27.05
CA PRO A 617 -20.61 -18.36 27.19
C PRO A 617 -20.95 -17.69 25.85
N LEU A 618 -20.14 -17.99 24.82
CA LEU A 618 -20.33 -17.47 23.48
C LEU A 618 -21.62 -18.02 22.84
N GLN A 619 -21.93 -19.30 23.05
CA GLN A 619 -23.21 -19.92 22.68
C GLN A 619 -24.38 -19.18 23.32
N LYS A 620 -24.38 -18.99 24.65
CA LYS A 620 -25.46 -18.26 25.34
C LYS A 620 -25.63 -16.81 24.88
N MET A 621 -24.54 -16.12 24.52
CA MET A 621 -24.63 -14.79 23.92
C MET A 621 -25.30 -14.83 22.54
N VAL A 622 -24.97 -15.82 21.70
CA VAL A 622 -25.58 -16.02 20.39
C VAL A 622 -27.07 -16.38 20.52
N ASP A 623 -27.42 -17.29 21.42
CA ASP A 623 -28.81 -17.70 21.72
C ASP A 623 -29.65 -16.50 22.23
N ALA A 624 -29.03 -15.61 23.01
CA ALA A 624 -29.63 -14.36 23.47
C ALA A 624 -29.58 -13.20 22.43
N ASN A 625 -29.29 -13.51 21.16
CA ASN A 625 -29.22 -12.58 20.03
C ASN A 625 -28.21 -11.42 20.21
N MET A 626 -27.18 -11.63 21.05
CA MET A 626 -26.07 -10.70 21.25
C MET A 626 -24.98 -10.98 20.20
N LEU A 627 -25.23 -10.59 18.94
CA LEU A 627 -24.38 -10.91 17.79
C LEU A 627 -23.39 -9.79 17.43
N GLY A 628 -23.10 -8.88 18.36
CA GLY A 628 -22.20 -7.75 18.16
C GLY A 628 -22.87 -6.58 17.45
N ARG A 629 -22.14 -5.93 16.54
CA ARG A 629 -22.56 -4.74 15.79
C ARG A 629 -23.89 -4.92 15.06
N LYS A 630 -24.14 -6.09 14.48
CA LYS A 630 -25.31 -6.33 13.60
C LYS A 630 -26.66 -6.39 14.32
N THR A 631 -26.68 -6.70 15.63
CA THR A 631 -27.88 -6.59 16.48
C THR A 631 -27.79 -5.44 17.50
N GLY A 632 -26.74 -4.62 17.41
CA GLY A 632 -26.48 -3.51 18.33
C GLY A 632 -26.00 -3.94 19.73
N LYS A 633 -25.77 -5.23 19.97
CA LYS A 633 -25.38 -5.77 21.28
C LYS A 633 -24.46 -6.98 21.10
N GLY A 634 -23.30 -6.97 21.75
CA GLY A 634 -22.40 -8.11 21.88
C GLY A 634 -21.79 -8.11 23.27
N ALA A 635 -20.47 -8.16 23.37
CA ALA A 635 -19.75 -7.80 24.60
C ALA A 635 -19.96 -6.31 24.98
N PHE A 636 -20.19 -5.45 23.98
CA PHE A 636 -20.55 -4.04 24.17
C PHE A 636 -21.96 -3.72 23.67
N GLU A 637 -22.54 -2.64 24.19
CA GLU A 637 -23.77 -2.04 23.66
C GLU A 637 -23.44 -0.99 22.59
N TYR A 638 -23.99 -1.14 21.38
CA TYR A 638 -23.73 -0.26 20.24
C TYR A 638 -24.93 0.63 19.90
N SER A 639 -24.71 1.95 19.96
CA SER A 639 -25.57 2.94 19.32
C SER A 639 -25.08 3.24 17.89
N SER A 640 -26.00 3.69 17.02
CA SER A 640 -25.76 3.86 15.59
C SER A 640 -24.51 4.70 15.28
N GLY A 641 -23.56 4.09 14.55
CA GLY A 641 -22.37 4.76 14.01
C GLY A 641 -21.28 5.15 15.01
N LYS A 642 -21.36 4.79 16.30
CA LYS A 642 -20.38 5.19 17.32
C LYS A 642 -19.45 4.03 17.74
N LYS A 643 -18.22 4.38 18.17
CA LYS A 643 -17.44 3.51 19.07
C LYS A 643 -18.14 3.47 20.43
N SER A 644 -18.15 2.32 21.08
CA SER A 644 -18.72 2.15 22.42
C SER A 644 -17.70 1.48 23.34
N THR A 645 -17.61 1.99 24.55
CA THR A 645 -16.93 1.35 25.70
C THR A 645 -17.93 0.85 26.74
N LYS A 646 -19.25 0.98 26.48
CA LYS A 646 -20.30 0.53 27.39
C LYS A 646 -20.41 -1.00 27.33
N VAL A 647 -19.77 -1.67 28.30
CA VAL A 647 -19.87 -3.12 28.49
C VAL A 647 -21.32 -3.53 28.68
N ASN A 648 -21.76 -4.55 27.93
CA ASN A 648 -23.07 -5.16 28.07
C ASN A 648 -23.12 -5.96 29.38
N LYS A 649 -23.89 -5.47 30.36
CA LYS A 649 -24.02 -6.12 31.69
C LYS A 649 -24.56 -7.55 31.60
N ALA A 650 -25.40 -7.86 30.62
CA ALA A 650 -25.93 -9.23 30.43
C ALA A 650 -24.84 -10.19 29.91
N ALA A 651 -24.03 -9.75 28.95
CA ALA A 651 -22.86 -10.52 28.47
C ALA A 651 -21.84 -10.75 29.61
N ALA A 652 -21.55 -9.71 30.40
CA ALA A 652 -20.68 -9.84 31.57
C ALA A 652 -21.26 -10.81 32.64
N SER A 653 -22.58 -10.90 32.78
CA SER A 653 -23.22 -11.88 33.66
C SER A 653 -23.12 -13.31 33.11
N ILE A 654 -23.20 -13.50 31.80
CA ILE A 654 -23.00 -14.81 31.15
C ILE A 654 -21.56 -15.29 31.39
N PHE A 655 -20.53 -14.45 31.18
CA PHE A 655 -19.15 -14.86 31.45
C PHE A 655 -18.90 -15.20 32.94
N LYS A 656 -19.56 -14.52 33.88
CA LYS A 656 -19.49 -14.84 35.31
C LYS A 656 -20.10 -16.20 35.68
N GLU A 657 -21.12 -16.66 34.96
CA GLU A 657 -21.72 -17.99 35.17
C GLU A 657 -20.72 -19.12 34.84
N TYR A 658 -19.79 -18.87 33.91
CA TYR A 658 -18.75 -19.80 33.46
C TYR A 658 -17.34 -19.30 33.84
N ALA A 659 -17.23 -18.65 35.01
CA ALA A 659 -15.96 -18.15 35.50
C ALA A 659 -14.94 -19.28 35.71
N LYS A 660 -13.67 -19.00 35.43
CA LYS A 660 -12.54 -19.92 35.65
C LYS A 660 -11.55 -19.29 36.62
N ALA A 661 -10.91 -20.13 37.44
CA ALA A 661 -9.84 -19.68 38.31
C ALA A 661 -8.62 -19.23 37.49
N VAL A 662 -8.02 -18.11 37.90
CA VAL A 662 -6.71 -17.65 37.40
C VAL A 662 -5.64 -18.61 37.94
N ARG A 663 -4.71 -19.06 37.08
CA ARG A 663 -3.68 -20.06 37.42
C ARG A 663 -2.26 -19.48 37.41
N GLY A 664 -2.14 -18.19 37.69
CA GLY A 664 -0.93 -17.42 37.42
C GLY A 664 -0.81 -17.02 35.95
N CYS A 665 0.36 -16.48 35.59
CA CYS A 665 0.63 -15.83 34.32
C CYS A 665 -0.44 -14.80 33.92
N ASP A 666 -0.63 -13.83 34.82
CA ASP A 666 -1.73 -12.89 34.81
C ASP A 666 -1.29 -11.41 34.85
N SER A 667 0.00 -11.10 34.78
CA SER A 667 0.43 -9.71 34.54
C SER A 667 -0.08 -9.20 33.18
N ASP A 668 -0.12 -7.87 32.99
CA ASP A 668 -0.50 -7.25 31.71
C ASP A 668 0.32 -7.81 30.52
N HIS A 669 1.63 -8.05 30.72
CA HIS A 669 2.52 -8.64 29.70
C HIS A 669 2.18 -10.11 29.43
N GLU A 670 1.99 -10.93 30.47
CA GLU A 670 1.67 -12.35 30.28
C GLU A 670 0.28 -12.54 29.65
N ARG A 671 -0.71 -11.70 30.00
CA ARG A 671 -2.01 -11.70 29.32
C ARG A 671 -1.88 -11.33 27.84
N GLN A 672 -1.02 -10.38 27.47
CA GLN A 672 -0.70 -10.09 26.07
C GLN A 672 0.00 -11.29 25.39
N MET A 673 1.04 -11.83 26.01
CA MET A 673 1.87 -12.89 25.43
C MET A 673 1.14 -14.23 25.33
N ARG A 674 0.24 -14.59 26.25
CA ARG A 674 -0.67 -15.75 26.11
C ARG A 674 -1.47 -15.70 24.80
N MET A 675 -1.99 -14.52 24.42
CA MET A 675 -2.70 -14.34 23.16
C MET A 675 -1.75 -14.37 21.96
N VAL A 676 -0.64 -13.63 22.03
CA VAL A 676 0.31 -13.46 20.91
C VAL A 676 1.11 -14.74 20.61
N CYS A 677 1.54 -15.49 21.64
CA CYS A 677 2.28 -16.73 21.43
C CYS A 677 1.44 -17.79 20.70
N ARG A 678 0.12 -17.86 20.97
CA ARG A 678 -0.80 -18.75 20.26
C ARG A 678 -1.03 -18.34 18.81
N PHE A 679 -1.05 -17.04 18.51
CA PHE A 679 -1.06 -16.53 17.13
C PHE A 679 0.23 -16.92 16.38
N VAL A 680 1.38 -16.62 16.99
CA VAL A 680 2.72 -16.79 16.39
C VAL A 680 3.07 -18.27 16.21
N ASN A 681 2.82 -19.11 17.21
CA ASN A 681 3.05 -20.56 17.13
C ASN A 681 2.17 -21.21 16.05
N GLU A 682 0.90 -20.82 15.93
CA GLU A 682 0.02 -21.33 14.88
C GLU A 682 0.48 -20.84 13.49
N ALA A 683 1.08 -19.65 13.38
CA ALA A 683 1.68 -19.18 12.13
C ALA A 683 2.92 -19.99 11.74
N VAL A 684 3.83 -20.27 12.67
CA VAL A 684 4.99 -21.17 12.42
C VAL A 684 4.53 -22.59 12.11
N MET A 685 3.48 -23.09 12.77
CA MET A 685 2.87 -24.39 12.47
C MET A 685 2.28 -24.43 11.04
N CYS A 686 1.67 -23.34 10.56
CA CYS A 686 1.24 -23.24 9.16
C CYS A 686 2.41 -23.24 8.16
N LEU A 687 3.62 -22.83 8.56
CA LEU A 687 4.83 -22.98 7.74
C LEU A 687 5.37 -24.43 7.81
N GLN A 688 5.39 -25.04 8.99
CA GLN A 688 5.80 -26.44 9.21
C GLN A 688 4.92 -27.44 8.44
N GLU A 689 3.61 -27.24 8.44
CA GLU A 689 2.64 -28.02 7.64
C GLU A 689 2.67 -27.62 6.14
N GLY A 690 3.41 -26.58 5.78
CA GLY A 690 3.50 -26.05 4.43
C GLY A 690 2.18 -25.50 3.87
N VAL A 691 1.28 -25.01 4.74
CA VAL A 691 0.06 -24.28 4.37
C VAL A 691 0.43 -22.96 3.70
N ILE A 692 1.42 -22.24 4.23
CA ILE A 692 2.05 -21.09 3.58
C ILE A 692 3.37 -21.50 2.90
N ALA A 693 3.70 -20.85 1.78
CA ALA A 693 4.90 -21.18 1.00
C ALA A 693 6.19 -20.51 1.52
N SER A 694 6.09 -19.45 2.32
CA SER A 694 7.25 -18.77 2.93
C SER A 694 6.87 -17.90 4.13
N PRO A 695 7.81 -17.61 5.05
CA PRO A 695 7.61 -16.63 6.13
C PRO A 695 7.07 -15.29 5.62
N ALA A 696 7.57 -14.81 4.48
CA ALA A 696 7.21 -13.51 3.92
C ALA A 696 5.73 -13.41 3.52
N GLN A 697 5.14 -14.46 2.95
CA GLN A 697 3.69 -14.49 2.73
C GLN A 697 2.91 -14.57 4.05
N GLY A 698 3.46 -15.27 5.05
CA GLY A 698 2.89 -15.33 6.40
C GLY A 698 2.83 -13.96 7.08
N ASP A 699 3.92 -13.19 7.03
CA ASP A 699 3.98 -11.84 7.59
C ASP A 699 3.01 -10.88 6.89
N ILE A 700 2.97 -10.91 5.55
CA ILE A 700 2.01 -10.10 4.77
C ILE A 700 0.56 -10.50 5.09
N GLY A 701 0.26 -11.78 5.22
CA GLY A 701 -1.07 -12.26 5.61
C GLY A 701 -1.50 -11.78 7.00
N ALA A 702 -0.62 -11.91 7.99
CA ALA A 702 -0.89 -11.51 9.36
C ALA A 702 -1.05 -9.98 9.50
N VAL A 703 -0.19 -9.19 8.85
CA VAL A 703 -0.21 -7.73 8.98
C VAL A 703 -1.37 -7.11 8.18
N PHE A 704 -1.53 -7.47 6.89
CA PHE A 704 -2.51 -6.81 6.00
C PHE A 704 -3.90 -7.46 5.99
N GLY A 705 -4.05 -8.67 6.54
CA GLY A 705 -5.34 -9.33 6.75
C GLY A 705 -5.87 -9.19 8.18
N LEU A 706 -5.02 -9.46 9.17
CA LEU A 706 -5.42 -9.59 10.58
C LEU A 706 -5.00 -8.42 11.48
N GLY A 707 -4.18 -7.50 10.97
CA GLY A 707 -3.72 -6.33 11.71
C GLY A 707 -2.63 -6.62 12.75
N PHE A 708 -1.81 -7.65 12.56
CA PHE A 708 -0.62 -7.87 13.38
C PHE A 708 0.27 -6.60 13.37
N PRO A 709 0.88 -6.19 14.51
CA PRO A 709 1.56 -4.89 14.62
C PRO A 709 2.65 -4.65 13.53
N PRO A 710 2.46 -3.67 12.62
CA PRO A 710 3.38 -3.47 11.49
C PRO A 710 4.83 -3.16 11.88
N PHE A 711 5.05 -2.47 13.00
CA PHE A 711 6.39 -2.16 13.51
C PHE A 711 7.16 -3.40 14.02
N MET A 712 6.48 -4.53 14.24
CA MET A 712 7.09 -5.84 14.54
C MET A 712 7.33 -6.69 13.28
N GLY A 713 6.86 -6.24 12.11
CA GLY A 713 7.16 -6.86 10.81
C GLY A 713 6.33 -8.10 10.45
N GLY A 714 5.44 -8.56 11.32
CA GLY A 714 4.71 -9.84 11.20
C GLY A 714 5.21 -10.92 12.18
N PRO A 715 4.49 -12.04 12.37
CA PRO A 715 4.82 -13.08 13.35
C PRO A 715 6.23 -13.69 13.16
N PHE A 716 6.73 -13.81 11.94
CA PHE A 716 8.07 -14.37 11.69
C PHE A 716 9.17 -13.35 11.97
N ARG A 717 8.99 -12.09 11.53
CA ARG A 717 9.93 -11.01 11.86
C ARG A 717 9.91 -10.64 13.35
N PHE A 718 8.78 -10.82 14.02
CA PHE A 718 8.65 -10.73 15.47
C PHE A 718 9.49 -11.81 16.17
N LEU A 719 9.45 -13.07 15.72
CA LEU A 719 10.30 -14.14 16.28
C LEU A 719 11.79 -13.82 16.15
N ASP A 720 12.23 -13.32 14.99
CA ASP A 720 13.63 -12.96 14.74
C ASP A 720 14.13 -11.79 15.60
N SER A 721 13.23 -10.94 16.10
CA SER A 721 13.57 -9.76 16.93
C SER A 721 13.26 -9.91 18.42
N TYR A 722 12.33 -10.81 18.79
CA TYR A 722 11.95 -11.12 20.17
C TYR A 722 12.74 -12.32 20.74
N GLY A 723 13.22 -13.21 19.87
CA GLY A 723 13.93 -14.44 20.20
C GLY A 723 13.00 -15.66 20.30
N ALA A 724 13.25 -16.68 19.47
CA ALA A 724 12.48 -17.94 19.49
C ALA A 724 12.62 -18.68 20.83
N GLU A 725 13.83 -18.72 21.40
CA GLU A 725 14.11 -19.32 22.72
C GLU A 725 13.29 -18.66 23.84
N ARG A 726 13.19 -17.32 23.81
CA ARG A 726 12.37 -16.56 24.76
C ARG A 726 10.89 -16.92 24.63
N LEU A 727 10.34 -16.94 23.42
CA LEU A 727 8.93 -17.27 23.22
C LEU A 727 8.63 -18.71 23.66
N VAL A 728 9.49 -19.68 23.33
CA VAL A 728 9.36 -21.06 23.79
C VAL A 728 9.36 -21.14 25.32
N ARG A 729 10.25 -20.41 26.00
CA ARG A 729 10.31 -20.37 27.47
C ARG A 729 9.04 -19.79 28.10
N GLU A 730 8.48 -18.71 27.54
CA GLU A 730 7.21 -18.14 28.02
C GLU A 730 6.03 -19.10 27.74
N MET A 731 6.02 -19.77 26.58
CA MET A 731 5.01 -20.77 26.22
C MET A 731 5.04 -22.03 27.11
N ASP A 732 6.23 -22.57 27.40
CA ASP A 732 6.38 -23.72 28.30
C ASP A 732 5.95 -23.39 29.74
N ALA A 733 6.13 -22.13 30.18
CA ALA A 733 5.58 -21.65 31.44
C ALA A 733 4.05 -21.56 31.43
N PHE A 734 3.44 -21.04 30.35
CA PHE A 734 1.97 -21.01 30.21
C PHE A 734 1.38 -22.42 30.12
N HIS A 735 2.05 -23.35 29.44
CA HIS A 735 1.69 -24.76 29.37
C HIS A 735 1.63 -25.40 30.76
N ALA A 736 2.69 -25.25 31.56
CA ALA A 736 2.75 -25.77 32.92
C ALA A 736 1.70 -25.14 33.87
N ALA A 737 1.47 -23.82 33.77
CA ALA A 737 0.49 -23.12 34.59
C ALA A 737 -0.97 -23.53 34.31
N TYR A 738 -1.29 -23.90 33.07
CA TYR A 738 -2.66 -24.24 32.64
C TYR A 738 -2.87 -25.76 32.44
N ASP A 739 -2.50 -26.57 33.43
CA ASP A 739 -2.69 -28.03 33.49
C ASP A 739 -2.07 -28.81 32.30
N ASN A 740 -0.89 -28.40 31.81
CA ASN A 740 -0.27 -28.92 30.57
C ASN A 740 -1.15 -28.66 29.33
N ALA A 741 -1.71 -27.45 29.25
CA ALA A 741 -2.56 -26.94 28.18
C ALA A 741 -1.98 -27.18 26.77
N PRO A 742 -2.62 -28.01 25.92
CA PRO A 742 -2.08 -28.38 24.60
C PRO A 742 -1.96 -27.18 23.65
N GLU A 743 -2.78 -26.15 23.83
CA GLU A 743 -2.75 -24.92 23.05
C GLU A 743 -1.51 -24.03 23.28
N PHE A 744 -0.76 -24.25 24.36
CA PHE A 744 0.50 -23.57 24.63
C PHE A 744 1.74 -24.38 24.25
N VAL A 745 1.59 -25.57 23.66
CA VAL A 745 2.74 -26.38 23.20
C VAL A 745 3.37 -25.73 21.96
N PRO A 746 4.65 -25.32 21.99
CA PRO A 746 5.36 -24.85 20.80
C PRO A 746 5.52 -25.98 19.77
N CYS A 747 5.28 -25.67 18.50
CA CYS A 747 5.50 -26.59 17.38
C CYS A 747 6.98 -26.91 17.19
N ASP A 748 7.27 -28.03 16.50
CA ASP A 748 8.63 -28.56 16.37
C ASP A 748 9.57 -27.56 15.70
N LEU A 749 9.12 -26.86 14.65
CA LEU A 749 9.90 -25.84 13.96
C LEU A 749 10.21 -24.63 14.87
N LEU A 750 9.28 -24.23 15.74
CA LEU A 750 9.54 -23.17 16.74
C LEU A 750 10.52 -23.66 17.82
N ARG A 751 10.40 -24.92 18.28
CA ARG A 751 11.40 -25.54 19.17
C ARG A 751 12.75 -25.77 18.51
N GLU A 752 12.81 -25.93 17.20
CA GLU A 752 14.05 -26.07 16.44
C GLU A 752 14.79 -24.74 16.33
N HIS A 753 14.07 -23.65 16.01
CA HIS A 753 14.63 -22.28 16.05
C HIS A 753 15.01 -21.84 17.47
N ALA A 754 14.37 -22.37 18.52
CA ALA A 754 14.74 -22.11 19.90
C ALA A 754 16.04 -22.81 20.37
N LYS A 755 16.63 -23.74 19.59
CA LYS A 755 17.88 -24.44 19.94
C LYS A 755 19.15 -23.70 19.53
N ASP A 756 19.05 -22.76 18.60
CA ASP A 756 20.17 -21.96 18.09
C ASP A 756 19.73 -20.50 17.99
N SER A 757 20.33 -19.64 18.82
CA SER A 757 20.00 -18.22 18.89
C SER A 757 20.33 -17.44 17.62
N ASN A 758 21.10 -18.02 16.69
CA ASN A 758 21.41 -17.44 15.37
C ASN A 758 20.43 -17.88 14.28
N ARG A 759 19.49 -18.80 14.58
CA ARG A 759 18.60 -19.41 13.58
C ARG A 759 17.33 -18.58 13.37
N HIS A 760 17.44 -17.64 12.45
CA HIS A 760 16.36 -16.74 12.05
C HIS A 760 15.54 -17.27 10.86
N PHE A 761 14.32 -16.75 10.69
CA PHE A 761 13.50 -16.96 9.48
C PHE A 761 13.96 -16.08 8.32
N TYR A 762 14.59 -14.94 8.62
CA TYR A 762 15.21 -14.04 7.65
C TYR A 762 16.71 -13.87 7.95
N VAL A 763 17.54 -13.87 6.90
CA VAL A 763 18.92 -13.38 7.02
C VAL A 763 18.86 -11.89 7.37
N ILE A 764 19.64 -11.49 8.38
CA ILE A 764 19.63 -10.14 9.00
C ILE A 764 20.60 -9.19 8.30
#